data_AF-A0A1C5HJE0-F1
#
_entry.id   AF-A0A1C5HJE0-F1
#
_cell.length_a   1.000
_cell.length_b   1.000
_cell.length_c   1.000
_cell.angle_alpha   90.00
_cell.angle_beta   90.00
_cell.angle_gamma   90.00
#
_symmetry.space_group_name_H-M   'P 1'
#
loop_
_entity.id
_entity.type
_entity.pdbx_description
1 polymer ?
#
loop_
_entity_poly.entity_id
_entity_poly.type
_entity_poly.pdbx_seq_one_letter_code
_entity_poly.pdbx_strand_id
1 'polypeptide(L)'
;MRRPLALVSAAVVLAAAALTGGAAQAAPPAPATERTVGTARTPATPEPEATPPAVHRAKPFRAVPPPAREPGAKATPPDFGSGEKILSAYHRGKLSRDDAVRHGLAALRAPETVPAHLRPTGAIRDPQRYLTYLSMLAATAPPEVARPIAPDIAAPTAAPTTAAAYDDCAAEPYEYLGVTYRCRASAGEFLILYNIASGSQPGIPADYNPNGRAKAVQHMLNSLSIAVAEYREMGYPLPVRPDKPWVLVYGVDELPIVGGLGFPIDAPFVLPFGLNQQATMLVPNGQDDWDYLPRHELFHVMQYQYWDRSDVSLDYLFNFVGGKEFGSMNWWMEATAEWATHQTYVREPFYPIPGEEKMYARNVYDVLSKPGAALNSWGGLGGGPQYGAFLLPSYLTEQTDPNFVRRTWESVRDHDHLPIEAIRHTASGYGLNFTDMLLGYHIANYRLTKANAAPAPHPDAWRNYGYTDPDAATLWRINLSGETGTSDDGLGSARPARKKHSTPAGTHVEYQDILRKGGAVYHDFWAVKNSGDSSCGYCSTLLVDVTKDANRSSAVVIWSRAGGGGTEYPSIQTVRYPDAGGLITVPDFTYPMVATLVSTWTELDIHSADAADSPKTFSTYVETTLPLKPRSCTLRPLSVQSVEINVEPEGTFNRYAASTPDGWTGGDSTYSVKLPDGRIVWLFSDTWMGPLNADGTRPLSAPLVNNTFVVQNGGSLTTYHGGTAGSPQPLMPPSGPGKWYWVGDGHLSDGQLQVVYQEYERFGSGAWDWRFNRNVVANFALSNLREPVSVRELPSASGVAWGSALLPASRSMDGFTYIYGVDDSPINKQMRIARVYGDDLADGTWQYHTPWGWTFREQSSRNLLTGIANEYSVTPWRNQFLLLSQDSTEAFSGQINAWTSCSPFGPFTQKTPVYRMPEPGPYGSYWNPNVISYNAHVHASLSSGDTFLASYNVNSMDTRISPDGDHYRDPGIYRPRFFRFVLG
;
A
#
# COMPACT_ATOMS: atom_id res chain seq x y z
N MET A 1 31.42 58.75 22.42
CA MET A 1 32.18 59.10 23.65
C MET A 1 32.46 57.82 24.43
N ARG A 2 33.73 57.69 24.88
CA ARG A 2 34.31 56.78 25.90
C ARG A 2 34.54 55.29 25.55
N ARG A 3 35.83 55.01 25.32
CA ARG A 3 36.60 53.73 25.33
C ARG A 3 36.90 53.25 26.80
N PRO A 4 37.83 52.31 27.11
CA PRO A 4 38.13 50.91 26.69
C PRO A 4 38.54 49.95 27.88
N LEU A 5 39.13 48.77 27.55
CA LEU A 5 39.93 47.77 28.33
C LEU A 5 39.16 46.64 29.07
N ALA A 6 39.61 45.38 29.19
CA ALA A 6 40.62 44.55 28.51
C ALA A 6 40.59 43.09 29.08
N LEU A 7 41.09 42.12 28.28
CA LEU A 7 41.94 40.96 28.63
C LEU A 7 41.39 39.65 29.30
N VAL A 8 41.39 38.56 28.48
CA VAL A 8 42.13 37.26 28.64
C VAL A 8 41.32 35.94 28.51
N SER A 9 41.74 35.15 27.51
CA SER A 9 41.69 33.68 27.30
C SER A 9 40.34 32.97 27.04
N ALA A 10 40.05 32.44 25.84
CA ALA A 10 40.67 31.30 25.14
C ALA A 10 40.30 29.92 25.75
N ALA A 11 39.19 29.35 25.28
CA ALA A 11 38.96 27.93 24.99
C ALA A 11 37.45 27.71 24.74
N VAL A 12 37.11 26.83 23.80
CA VAL A 12 35.75 26.27 23.56
C VAL A 12 34.75 27.15 22.80
N VAL A 13 34.94 27.37 21.49
CA VAL A 13 33.82 27.51 20.52
C VAL A 13 34.28 27.03 19.14
N LEU A 14 34.20 25.71 18.89
CA LEU A 14 34.16 25.12 17.54
C LEU A 14 33.68 23.67 17.68
N ALA A 15 32.43 23.51 18.11
CA ALA A 15 31.73 22.22 18.18
C ALA A 15 30.21 22.34 18.00
N ALA A 16 29.71 23.39 17.33
CA ALA A 16 28.27 23.67 17.28
C ALA A 16 27.71 24.00 15.88
N ALA A 17 28.34 23.54 14.80
CA ALA A 17 27.84 23.75 13.43
C ALA A 17 27.87 22.49 12.55
N ALA A 18 27.71 21.30 13.14
CA ALA A 18 27.62 20.02 12.42
C ALA A 18 26.39 19.18 12.79
N LEU A 19 25.37 19.77 13.43
CA LEU A 19 24.18 19.04 13.89
C LEU A 19 22.89 19.84 13.67
N THR A 20 22.53 20.08 12.41
CA THR A 20 21.13 20.33 12.00
C THR A 20 20.88 19.75 10.61
N GLY A 21 20.81 18.42 10.54
CA GLY A 21 20.20 17.67 9.45
C GLY A 21 19.43 16.52 10.12
N GLY A 22 18.11 16.62 10.13
CA GLY A 22 17.25 15.87 11.05
C GLY A 22 17.15 14.36 10.79
N ALA A 23 17.13 13.59 11.87
CA ALA A 23 16.37 12.35 11.98
C ALA A 23 15.81 12.22 13.41
N ALA A 24 14.64 11.62 13.53
CA ALA A 24 13.73 11.64 14.67
C ALA A 24 14.30 11.12 16.00
N GLN A 25 13.84 11.72 17.10
CA GLN A 25 14.19 11.41 18.49
C GLN A 25 13.67 10.03 18.94
N ALA A 26 14.56 9.19 19.46
CA ALA A 26 14.23 8.10 20.37
C ALA A 26 14.89 8.38 21.74
N ALA A 27 14.12 8.19 22.81
CA ALA A 27 14.49 8.48 24.20
C ALA A 27 15.64 7.58 24.73
N PRO A 28 16.43 8.02 25.73
CA PRO A 28 17.61 7.30 26.19
C PRO A 28 17.27 6.10 27.10
N PRO A 29 18.03 4.99 27.06
CA PRO A 29 17.87 3.89 28.01
C PRO A 29 18.65 4.15 29.31
N ALA A 30 18.10 3.67 30.42
CA ALA A 30 18.71 3.66 31.76
C ALA A 30 19.84 2.59 31.87
N PRO A 31 20.77 2.70 32.84
CA PRO A 31 21.98 1.88 32.88
C PRO A 31 21.70 0.44 33.35
N ALA A 32 22.23 -0.54 32.60
CA ALA A 32 22.12 -1.95 32.93
C ALA A 32 23.28 -2.41 33.84
N THR A 33 22.91 -3.02 34.97
CA THR A 33 23.77 -3.74 35.90
C THR A 33 24.34 -5.03 35.31
N GLU A 34 25.55 -5.38 35.73
CA GLU A 34 26.30 -6.61 35.41
C GLU A 34 25.45 -7.89 35.48
N ARG A 35 25.56 -8.73 34.46
CA ARG A 35 25.20 -10.16 34.56
C ARG A 35 26.19 -11.03 33.82
N THR A 36 26.63 -12.05 34.56
CA THR A 36 27.62 -13.08 34.29
C THR A 36 27.40 -13.90 33.01
N VAL A 37 28.53 -14.27 32.41
CA VAL A 37 28.72 -15.17 31.27
C VAL A 37 28.06 -16.53 31.51
N GLY A 38 27.16 -16.93 30.60
CA GLY A 38 26.51 -18.24 30.54
C GLY A 38 26.66 -18.85 29.15
N THR A 39 26.93 -20.15 29.13
CA THR A 39 27.26 -21.04 28.00
C THR A 39 26.37 -20.95 26.75
N ALA A 40 27.00 -21.20 25.60
CA ALA A 40 26.44 -21.20 24.25
C ALA A 40 25.07 -21.88 24.12
N ARG A 41 24.14 -21.18 23.46
CA ARG A 41 22.82 -21.69 23.06
C ARG A 41 22.83 -22.00 21.56
N THR A 42 22.20 -23.12 21.21
CA THR A 42 21.83 -23.60 19.86
C THR A 42 21.26 -22.48 18.97
N PRO A 43 21.30 -22.63 17.62
CA PRO A 43 20.83 -21.58 16.70
C PRO A 43 19.44 -21.12 17.11
N ALA A 44 19.34 -19.83 17.43
CA ALA A 44 18.09 -19.23 17.82
C ALA A 44 17.11 -19.34 16.64
N THR A 45 15.91 -19.80 16.96
CA THR A 45 14.68 -19.53 16.22
C THR A 45 14.69 -18.05 15.80
N PRO A 46 14.29 -17.70 14.56
CA PRO A 46 14.28 -16.29 14.13
C PRO A 46 13.60 -15.41 15.17
N GLU A 47 14.18 -14.23 15.40
CA GLU A 47 13.68 -13.18 16.29
C GLU A 47 12.17 -12.99 16.16
N PRO A 48 11.48 -12.60 17.25
CA PRO A 48 10.03 -12.56 17.30
C PRO A 48 9.50 -11.75 16.11
N GLU A 49 8.59 -12.40 15.40
CA GLU A 49 7.71 -11.85 14.38
C GLU A 49 7.41 -10.37 14.69
N ALA A 50 7.43 -9.51 13.67
CA ALA A 50 6.80 -8.20 13.79
C ALA A 50 5.46 -8.42 14.48
N THR A 51 5.33 -7.90 15.71
CA THR A 51 4.14 -8.10 16.53
C THR A 51 2.95 -7.85 15.63
N PRO A 52 2.01 -8.80 15.45
CA PRO A 52 0.84 -8.56 14.62
C PRO A 52 0.26 -7.21 15.05
N PRO A 53 -0.08 -6.32 14.11
CA PRO A 53 -0.63 -5.01 14.47
C PRO A 53 -1.68 -5.25 15.53
N ALA A 54 -1.56 -4.55 16.67
CA ALA A 54 -2.44 -4.77 17.81
C ALA A 54 -3.88 -4.81 17.28
N VAL A 55 -4.64 -5.85 17.63
CA VAL A 55 -6.04 -5.97 17.22
C VAL A 55 -6.76 -4.73 17.75
N HIS A 56 -6.86 -3.70 16.92
CA HIS A 56 -7.38 -2.41 17.32
C HIS A 56 -8.88 -2.60 17.50
N ARG A 57 -9.28 -2.79 18.75
CA ARG A 57 -10.69 -2.83 19.12
C ARG A 57 -11.27 -1.45 18.87
N ALA A 58 -12.44 -1.42 18.23
CA ALA A 58 -13.26 -0.22 18.14
C ALA A 58 -13.45 0.34 19.56
N LYS A 59 -13.20 1.64 19.72
CA LYS A 59 -13.47 2.36 20.96
C LYS A 59 -14.96 2.70 21.02
N PRO A 60 -15.54 2.96 22.20
CA PRO A 60 -16.87 3.57 22.28
C PRO A 60 -16.91 4.84 21.43
N PHE A 61 -17.96 4.99 20.63
CA PHE A 61 -18.07 6.09 19.66
C PHE A 61 -17.92 7.46 20.34
N ARG A 62 -17.14 8.34 19.72
CA ARG A 62 -17.02 9.77 20.08
C ARG A 62 -17.25 10.63 18.85
N ALA A 63 -18.09 11.65 18.97
CA ALA A 63 -18.35 12.59 17.89
C ALA A 63 -17.05 13.31 17.46
N VAL A 64 -16.82 13.36 16.15
CA VAL A 64 -15.67 14.03 15.53
C VAL A 64 -16.15 15.29 14.80
N PRO A 65 -15.57 16.48 15.03
CA PRO A 65 -15.93 17.69 14.29
C PRO A 65 -15.63 17.52 12.80
N PRO A 66 -16.53 17.95 11.89
CA PRO A 66 -16.29 17.87 10.45
C PRO A 66 -15.21 18.88 10.00
N PRO A 67 -14.45 18.59 8.93
CA PRO A 67 -13.65 19.60 8.24
C PRO A 67 -14.53 20.63 7.52
N ALA A 68 -14.07 21.88 7.42
CA ALA A 68 -14.80 22.95 6.73
C ALA A 68 -14.85 22.72 5.21
N ARG A 69 -16.02 22.91 4.58
CA ARG A 69 -16.20 22.81 3.12
C ARG A 69 -16.99 23.99 2.56
N GLU A 70 -16.64 24.41 1.34
CA GLU A 70 -17.38 25.44 0.59
C GLU A 70 -18.65 24.85 -0.06
N PRO A 71 -19.76 25.60 -0.10
CA PRO A 71 -21.05 25.11 -0.62
C PRO A 71 -21.01 24.91 -2.15
N GLY A 72 -21.48 23.75 -2.60
CA GLY A 72 -21.56 23.37 -4.02
C GLY A 72 -22.61 24.16 -4.83
N ALA A 73 -22.43 24.17 -6.15
CA ALA A 73 -23.28 24.88 -7.10
C ALA A 73 -24.67 24.24 -7.23
N LYS A 74 -25.73 25.04 -7.07
CA LYS A 74 -27.13 24.61 -7.21
C LYS A 74 -27.52 24.42 -8.67
N ALA A 75 -28.36 23.42 -8.93
CA ALA A 75 -28.93 23.14 -10.26
C ALA A 75 -29.76 24.31 -10.80
N THR A 76 -29.72 24.51 -12.13
CA THR A 76 -30.45 25.58 -12.81
C THR A 76 -31.95 25.23 -12.94
N PRO A 77 -32.88 26.10 -12.51
CA PRO A 77 -34.32 25.82 -12.50
C PRO A 77 -34.98 25.86 -13.89
N PRO A 78 -36.20 25.30 -14.04
CA PRO A 78 -36.94 25.28 -15.31
C PRO A 78 -37.45 26.67 -15.74
N ASP A 79 -37.43 26.95 -17.06
CA ASP A 79 -37.92 28.19 -17.67
C ASP A 79 -39.42 28.10 -18.01
N PHE A 80 -40.24 28.82 -17.22
CA PHE A 80 -41.70 28.93 -17.40
C PHE A 80 -42.12 30.12 -18.28
N GLY A 81 -41.18 30.63 -19.08
CA GLY A 81 -41.37 31.74 -20.00
C GLY A 81 -40.93 33.06 -19.40
N SER A 82 -40.47 33.97 -20.26
CA SER A 82 -39.91 35.28 -19.88
C SER A 82 -40.89 36.21 -19.15
N GLY A 83 -42.20 35.89 -19.17
CA GLY A 83 -43.23 36.60 -18.43
C GLY A 83 -43.46 36.10 -17.00
N GLU A 84 -42.90 34.94 -16.61
CA GLU A 84 -42.98 34.37 -15.27
C GLU A 84 -41.94 35.03 -14.35
N LYS A 85 -42.38 35.53 -13.18
CA LYS A 85 -41.53 36.35 -12.30
C LYS A 85 -41.41 35.84 -10.88
N ILE A 86 -42.23 34.86 -10.47
CA ILE A 86 -42.36 34.39 -9.10
C ILE A 86 -41.28 33.36 -8.80
N LEU A 87 -41.21 32.28 -9.58
CA LEU A 87 -40.18 31.26 -9.42
C LEU A 87 -38.80 31.82 -9.77
N SER A 88 -38.73 32.67 -10.80
CA SER A 88 -37.53 33.45 -11.10
C SER A 88 -37.03 34.30 -9.91
N ALA A 89 -37.93 34.89 -9.11
CA ALA A 89 -37.57 35.65 -7.91
C ALA A 89 -37.16 34.74 -6.74
N TYR A 90 -37.84 33.60 -6.56
CA TYR A 90 -37.49 32.56 -5.59
C TYR A 90 -36.07 32.03 -5.81
N HIS A 91 -35.71 31.67 -7.05
CA HIS A 91 -34.38 31.14 -7.37
C HIS A 91 -33.25 32.14 -7.20
N ARG A 92 -33.55 33.45 -7.25
CA ARG A 92 -32.60 34.52 -6.93
C ARG A 92 -32.57 34.88 -5.44
N GLY A 93 -33.24 34.11 -4.58
CA GLY A 93 -33.32 34.35 -3.14
C GLY A 93 -34.12 35.59 -2.74
N LYS A 94 -34.93 36.15 -3.66
CA LYS A 94 -35.72 37.37 -3.43
C LYS A 94 -37.14 37.09 -2.92
N LEU A 95 -37.53 35.82 -2.86
CA LEU A 95 -38.84 35.37 -2.41
C LEU A 95 -38.64 34.13 -1.53
N SER A 96 -39.37 34.02 -0.43
CA SER A 96 -39.36 32.81 0.39
C SER A 96 -40.02 31.65 -0.37
N ARG A 97 -39.74 30.40 0.04
CA ARG A 97 -40.38 29.20 -0.54
C ARG A 97 -41.90 29.28 -0.43
N ASP A 98 -42.40 29.66 0.73
CA ASP A 98 -43.84 29.78 1.01
C ASP A 98 -44.52 30.83 0.13
N ASP A 99 -43.86 31.98 -0.06
CA ASP A 99 -44.37 33.05 -0.91
C ASP A 99 -44.31 32.67 -2.39
N ALA A 100 -43.31 31.88 -2.80
CA ALA A 100 -43.20 31.35 -4.16
C ALA A 100 -44.36 30.40 -4.48
N VAL A 101 -44.69 29.48 -3.56
CA VAL A 101 -45.83 28.56 -3.69
C VAL A 101 -47.15 29.34 -3.73
N ARG A 102 -47.35 30.25 -2.77
CA ARG A 102 -48.59 31.03 -2.64
C ARG A 102 -48.84 31.92 -3.84
N HIS A 103 -47.85 32.70 -4.25
CA HIS A 103 -47.98 33.61 -5.39
C HIS A 103 -48.00 32.86 -6.72
N GLY A 104 -47.28 31.75 -6.84
CA GLY A 104 -47.32 30.90 -8.03
C GLY A 104 -48.71 30.30 -8.27
N LEU A 105 -49.37 29.82 -7.21
CA LEU A 105 -50.73 29.30 -7.33
C LEU A 105 -51.74 30.40 -7.70
N ALA A 106 -51.60 31.58 -7.08
CA ALA A 106 -52.38 32.76 -7.41
C ALA A 106 -52.14 33.20 -8.86
N ALA A 107 -50.92 33.09 -9.39
CA ALA A 107 -50.60 33.43 -10.77
C ALA A 107 -51.28 32.54 -11.82
N LEU A 108 -51.71 31.33 -11.45
CA LEU A 108 -52.49 30.44 -12.32
C LEU A 108 -54.00 30.66 -12.21
N ARG A 109 -54.50 30.94 -10.99
CA ARG A 109 -55.94 30.91 -10.68
C ARG A 109 -56.59 32.28 -10.54
N ALA A 110 -55.83 33.28 -10.11
CA ALA A 110 -56.29 34.64 -9.81
C ALA A 110 -55.11 35.64 -9.94
N PRO A 111 -54.53 35.83 -11.14
CA PRO A 111 -53.26 36.57 -11.33
C PRO A 111 -53.29 38.01 -10.80
N GLU A 112 -54.47 38.63 -10.75
CA GLU A 112 -54.74 39.95 -10.17
C GLU A 112 -54.40 40.03 -8.68
N THR A 113 -54.45 38.91 -7.95
CA THR A 113 -54.11 38.84 -6.51
C THR A 113 -52.61 38.74 -6.25
N VAL A 114 -51.79 38.48 -7.27
CA VAL A 114 -50.33 38.47 -7.18
C VAL A 114 -49.81 39.92 -7.08
N PRO A 115 -48.85 40.23 -6.19
CA PRO A 115 -48.23 41.55 -6.10
C PRO A 115 -47.75 42.05 -7.47
N ALA A 116 -48.01 43.32 -7.79
CA ALA A 116 -47.81 43.86 -9.14
C ALA A 116 -46.39 43.67 -9.71
N HIS A 117 -45.37 43.60 -8.84
CA HIS A 117 -43.97 43.37 -9.24
C HIS A 117 -43.63 41.89 -9.51
N LEU A 118 -44.43 40.95 -9.00
CA LEU A 118 -44.32 39.50 -9.23
C LEU A 118 -45.36 38.96 -10.21
N ARG A 119 -46.39 39.76 -10.52
CA ARG A 119 -47.46 39.35 -11.43
C ARG A 119 -46.90 38.95 -12.80
N PRO A 120 -47.26 37.78 -13.35
CA PRO A 120 -46.80 37.38 -14.66
C PRO A 120 -47.21 38.39 -15.73
N THR A 121 -46.32 38.70 -16.67
CA THR A 121 -46.59 39.64 -17.78
C THR A 121 -47.12 38.97 -19.05
N GLY A 122 -47.46 37.68 -18.97
CA GLY A 122 -48.01 36.86 -20.04
C GLY A 122 -48.48 35.51 -19.49
N ALA A 123 -49.04 34.65 -20.35
CA ALA A 123 -49.40 33.30 -19.95
C ALA A 123 -48.16 32.53 -19.47
N ILE A 124 -48.28 31.87 -18.32
CA ILE A 124 -47.23 30.97 -17.82
C ILE A 124 -47.08 29.84 -18.84
N ARG A 125 -45.85 29.62 -19.31
CA ARG A 125 -45.56 28.53 -20.24
C ARG A 125 -45.75 27.22 -19.49
N ASP A 126 -46.63 26.38 -20.01
CA ASP A 126 -47.01 25.09 -19.42
C ASP A 126 -47.58 25.21 -17.99
N PRO A 127 -48.84 25.65 -17.85
CA PRO A 127 -49.50 25.84 -16.56
C PRO A 127 -49.55 24.59 -15.68
N GLN A 128 -49.60 23.41 -16.32
CA GLN A 128 -49.68 22.12 -15.63
C GLN A 128 -48.32 21.76 -15.03
N ARG A 129 -47.22 21.97 -15.78
CA ARG A 129 -45.84 21.88 -15.29
C ARG A 129 -45.53 22.89 -14.18
N TYR A 130 -46.04 24.11 -14.29
CA TYR A 130 -45.89 25.13 -13.24
C TYR A 130 -46.61 24.73 -11.95
N LEU A 131 -47.81 24.13 -12.04
CA LEU A 131 -48.55 23.63 -10.89
C LEU A 131 -47.86 22.43 -10.22
N THR A 132 -47.33 21.50 -11.01
CA THR A 132 -46.53 20.35 -10.53
C THR A 132 -45.27 20.83 -9.80
N TYR A 133 -44.57 21.83 -10.34
CA TYR A 133 -43.40 22.43 -9.70
C TYR A 133 -43.72 23.12 -8.37
N LEU A 134 -44.84 23.85 -8.30
CA LEU A 134 -45.33 24.47 -7.07
C LEU A 134 -45.77 23.42 -6.03
N SER A 135 -46.31 22.27 -6.46
CA SER A 135 -46.65 21.13 -5.58
C SER A 135 -45.43 20.61 -4.84
N MET A 136 -44.30 20.51 -5.55
CA MET A 136 -43.02 20.05 -5.00
C MET A 136 -42.40 21.08 -4.07
N LEU A 137 -42.39 22.36 -4.46
CA LEU A 137 -41.99 23.44 -3.58
C LEU A 137 -42.82 23.48 -2.28
N ALA A 138 -44.06 23.03 -2.35
CA ALA A 138 -44.97 23.00 -1.21
C ALA A 138 -44.78 21.77 -0.30
N ALA A 139 -44.05 20.72 -0.71
CA ALA A 139 -43.91 19.47 0.06
C ALA A 139 -43.24 19.66 1.44
N THR A 140 -42.50 20.75 1.62
CA THR A 140 -41.87 21.17 2.89
C THR A 140 -42.38 22.51 3.40
N ALA A 141 -43.38 23.09 2.73
CA ALA A 141 -44.05 24.30 3.19
C ALA A 141 -44.99 23.96 4.36
N PRO A 142 -45.32 24.95 5.22
CA PRO A 142 -46.32 24.75 6.27
C PRO A 142 -47.66 24.22 5.71
N PRO A 143 -48.39 23.38 6.46
CA PRO A 143 -49.59 22.67 5.98
C PRO A 143 -50.63 23.56 5.30
N GLU A 144 -50.79 24.79 5.78
CA GLU A 144 -51.70 25.80 5.23
C GLU A 144 -51.34 26.28 3.82
N VAL A 145 -50.06 26.20 3.42
CA VAL A 145 -49.56 26.58 2.10
C VAL A 145 -49.57 25.40 1.12
N ALA A 146 -49.37 24.18 1.62
CA ALA A 146 -49.27 22.95 0.81
C ALA A 146 -50.60 22.27 0.46
N ARG A 147 -51.63 22.48 1.29
CA ARG A 147 -52.98 21.90 1.16
C ARG A 147 -53.64 22.00 -0.23
N PRO A 148 -53.43 23.05 -1.05
CA PRO A 148 -54.10 23.18 -2.35
C PRO A 148 -53.43 22.40 -3.50
N ILE A 149 -52.25 21.80 -3.29
CA ILE A 149 -51.37 21.36 -4.38
C ILE A 149 -50.85 19.91 -4.25
N ALA A 150 -50.83 19.30 -3.06
CA ALA A 150 -50.47 17.89 -2.88
C ALA A 150 -51.72 17.02 -2.66
N PRO A 151 -51.89 15.89 -3.37
CA PRO A 151 -53.01 14.99 -3.15
C PRO A 151 -52.85 14.27 -1.80
N ASP A 152 -53.77 14.56 -0.86
CA ASP A 152 -53.90 13.83 0.39
C ASP A 152 -54.82 12.61 0.17
N ILE A 153 -54.38 11.43 0.63
CA ILE A 153 -55.17 10.21 0.65
C ILE A 153 -55.26 9.68 2.09
N ALA A 154 -56.48 9.61 2.60
CA ALA A 154 -56.76 9.02 3.89
C ALA A 154 -56.78 7.48 3.79
N ALA A 155 -56.40 6.81 4.88
CA ALA A 155 -56.68 5.38 5.01
C ALA A 155 -58.20 5.13 4.94
N PRO A 156 -58.66 4.03 4.33
CA PRO A 156 -60.05 3.63 4.42
C PRO A 156 -60.44 3.44 5.91
N THR A 157 -61.68 3.77 6.27
CA THR A 157 -62.20 3.51 7.61
C THR A 157 -61.98 2.04 7.94
N ALA A 158 -61.32 1.74 9.06
CA ALA A 158 -61.07 0.36 9.47
C ALA A 158 -62.40 -0.41 9.47
N ALA A 159 -62.41 -1.61 8.87
CA ALA A 159 -63.59 -2.45 8.88
C ALA A 159 -64.05 -2.65 10.34
N PRO A 160 -65.37 -2.55 10.62
CA PRO A 160 -65.86 -2.79 11.98
C PRO A 160 -65.35 -4.14 12.46
N THR A 161 -65.02 -4.28 13.75
CA THR A 161 -64.57 -5.56 14.33
C THR A 161 -65.59 -6.71 14.18
N THR A 162 -66.79 -6.40 13.70
CA THR A 162 -67.89 -7.33 13.37
C THR A 162 -67.99 -7.71 11.88
N ALA A 163 -67.13 -7.17 11.00
CA ALA A 163 -67.13 -7.50 9.58
C ALA A 163 -66.63 -8.94 9.34
N ALA A 164 -67.37 -9.74 8.57
CA ALA A 164 -67.02 -11.13 8.30
C ALA A 164 -65.83 -11.28 7.31
N ALA A 165 -65.56 -10.26 6.49
CA ALA A 165 -64.47 -10.20 5.53
C ALA A 165 -64.08 -8.73 5.21
N TYR A 166 -62.83 -8.52 4.79
CA TYR A 166 -62.35 -7.28 4.17
C TYR A 166 -62.88 -7.17 2.75
N ASP A 167 -63.35 -5.98 2.38
CA ASP A 167 -63.64 -5.59 0.99
C ASP A 167 -62.75 -4.41 0.61
N ASP A 168 -61.50 -4.74 0.25
CA ASP A 168 -60.48 -3.74 -0.07
C ASP A 168 -60.81 -2.96 -1.36
N CYS A 169 -61.77 -3.41 -2.18
CA CYS A 169 -62.17 -2.77 -3.44
C CYS A 169 -63.53 -2.05 -3.36
N ALA A 170 -64.15 -1.97 -2.17
CA ALA A 170 -65.39 -1.22 -1.93
C ALA A 170 -65.22 0.30 -2.01
N ALA A 171 -63.99 0.79 -1.89
CA ALA A 171 -63.68 2.20 -1.92
C ALA A 171 -63.80 2.80 -3.33
N GLU A 172 -64.12 4.09 -3.41
CA GLU A 172 -64.04 4.83 -4.66
C GLU A 172 -62.64 4.70 -5.31
N PRO A 173 -62.57 4.44 -6.62
CA PRO A 173 -61.29 4.35 -7.33
C PRO A 173 -60.44 5.60 -7.14
N TYR A 174 -59.13 5.41 -6.99
CA TYR A 174 -58.17 6.49 -6.80
C TYR A 174 -57.25 6.60 -8.01
N GLU A 175 -57.16 7.78 -8.59
CA GLU A 175 -56.27 8.04 -9.73
C GLU A 175 -54.92 8.58 -9.22
N TYR A 176 -53.83 7.90 -9.57
CA TYR A 176 -52.48 8.33 -9.23
C TYR A 176 -51.50 7.92 -10.32
N LEU A 177 -50.61 8.84 -10.72
CA LEU A 177 -49.61 8.63 -11.78
C LEU A 177 -50.18 8.03 -13.08
N GLY A 178 -51.39 8.43 -13.47
CA GLY A 178 -52.05 7.96 -14.69
C GLY A 178 -52.67 6.55 -14.60
N VAL A 179 -52.66 5.93 -13.42
CA VAL A 179 -53.28 4.63 -13.16
C VAL A 179 -54.49 4.81 -12.24
N THR A 180 -55.59 4.14 -12.56
CA THR A 180 -56.77 4.05 -11.69
C THR A 180 -56.65 2.83 -10.79
N TYR A 181 -56.45 3.05 -9.49
CA TYR A 181 -56.41 2.02 -8.45
C TYR A 181 -57.80 1.78 -7.89
N ARG A 182 -58.31 0.55 -8.07
CA ARG A 182 -59.66 0.16 -7.66
C ARG A 182 -59.72 -0.46 -6.27
N CYS A 183 -58.58 -0.87 -5.73
CA CYS A 183 -58.49 -1.49 -4.42
C CYS A 183 -57.47 -0.75 -3.55
N ARG A 184 -57.78 -0.65 -2.25
CA ARG A 184 -56.88 -0.09 -1.25
C ARG A 184 -57.01 -0.82 0.08
N ALA A 185 -55.88 -1.18 0.66
CA ALA A 185 -55.81 -1.91 1.92
C ALA A 185 -54.88 -1.18 2.89
N SER A 186 -55.24 -1.12 4.17
CA SER A 186 -54.42 -0.48 5.19
C SER A 186 -54.19 -1.39 6.40
N ALA A 187 -53.04 -1.21 7.04
CA ALA A 187 -52.72 -1.77 8.35
C ALA A 187 -51.81 -0.79 9.10
N GLY A 188 -52.18 -0.45 10.34
CA GLY A 188 -51.43 0.52 11.14
C GLY A 188 -51.30 1.87 10.43
N GLU A 189 -50.06 2.26 10.15
CA GLU A 189 -49.70 3.52 9.50
C GLU A 189 -49.47 3.40 7.97
N PHE A 190 -49.73 2.23 7.38
CA PHE A 190 -49.50 1.97 5.96
C PHE A 190 -50.79 1.82 5.16
N LEU A 191 -50.72 2.27 3.91
CA LEU A 191 -51.76 2.13 2.89
C LEU A 191 -51.16 1.53 1.62
N ILE A 192 -51.78 0.51 1.05
CA ILE A 192 -51.42 -0.08 -0.24
C ILE A 192 -52.50 0.25 -1.27
N LEU A 193 -52.11 0.86 -2.38
CA LEU A 193 -52.96 1.05 -3.57
C LEU A 193 -52.63 -0.02 -4.60
N TYR A 194 -53.64 -0.72 -5.12
CA TYR A 194 -53.41 -1.82 -6.05
C TYR A 194 -54.64 -2.11 -6.92
N ASN A 195 -54.44 -2.93 -7.94
CA ASN A 195 -55.49 -3.54 -8.75
C ASN A 195 -55.36 -5.07 -8.67
N ILE A 196 -56.48 -5.78 -8.79
CA ILE A 196 -56.49 -7.25 -8.91
C ILE A 196 -56.27 -7.62 -10.38
N ALA A 197 -55.36 -8.55 -10.64
CA ALA A 197 -55.10 -9.09 -11.97
C ALA A 197 -56.36 -9.77 -12.53
N SER A 198 -56.72 -9.46 -13.78
CA SER A 198 -57.90 -10.02 -14.43
C SER A 198 -57.69 -10.12 -15.94
N GLY A 199 -57.68 -11.34 -16.48
CA GLY A 199 -57.44 -11.57 -17.90
C GLY A 199 -56.05 -11.07 -18.33
N SER A 200 -56.02 -10.11 -19.25
CA SER A 200 -54.78 -9.45 -19.69
C SER A 200 -54.38 -8.22 -18.87
N GLN A 201 -55.16 -7.84 -17.85
CA GLN A 201 -54.87 -6.69 -17.00
C GLN A 201 -53.89 -7.12 -15.89
N PRO A 202 -52.69 -6.53 -15.82
CA PRO A 202 -51.72 -6.85 -14.78
C PRO A 202 -52.17 -6.31 -13.42
N GLY A 203 -51.69 -6.94 -12.34
CA GLY A 203 -52.05 -6.56 -10.98
C GLY A 203 -51.68 -7.64 -9.97
N ILE A 204 -52.18 -7.49 -8.75
CA ILE A 204 -52.04 -8.47 -7.68
C ILE A 204 -52.82 -9.75 -8.04
N PRO A 205 -52.25 -10.95 -7.87
CA PRO A 205 -52.96 -12.20 -8.11
C PRO A 205 -54.28 -12.28 -7.34
N ALA A 206 -55.34 -12.77 -7.99
CA ALA A 206 -56.66 -13.01 -7.40
C ALA A 206 -56.68 -14.23 -6.45
N ASP A 207 -55.69 -14.34 -5.57
CA ASP A 207 -55.58 -15.35 -4.51
C ASP A 207 -55.86 -14.71 -3.15
N TYR A 208 -56.94 -15.13 -2.51
CA TYR A 208 -57.50 -14.47 -1.32
C TYR A 208 -57.38 -15.34 -0.08
N ASN A 209 -57.19 -14.68 1.06
CA ASN A 209 -57.37 -15.29 2.37
C ASN A 209 -58.86 -15.53 2.66
N PRO A 210 -59.21 -16.41 3.62
CA PRO A 210 -60.59 -16.58 4.08
C PRO A 210 -61.25 -15.28 4.59
N ASN A 211 -60.45 -14.28 4.96
CA ASN A 211 -60.91 -12.97 5.37
C ASN A 211 -61.21 -12.02 4.20
N GLY A 212 -61.15 -12.46 2.93
CA GLY A 212 -61.48 -11.64 1.76
C GLY A 212 -60.36 -10.75 1.22
N ARG A 213 -59.23 -10.60 1.92
CA ARG A 213 -58.06 -9.83 1.45
C ARG A 213 -57.13 -10.68 0.59
N ALA A 214 -56.56 -10.08 -0.46
CA ALA A 214 -55.57 -10.76 -1.30
C ALA A 214 -54.34 -11.16 -0.48
N LYS A 215 -53.82 -12.38 -0.66
CA LYS A 215 -52.70 -12.90 0.15
C LYS A 215 -51.45 -12.05 0.02
N ALA A 216 -51.07 -11.68 -1.20
CA ALA A 216 -49.95 -10.78 -1.47
C ALA A 216 -50.05 -9.46 -0.70
N VAL A 217 -51.23 -8.82 -0.69
CA VAL A 217 -51.48 -7.57 0.03
C VAL A 217 -51.37 -7.76 1.54
N GLN A 218 -51.86 -8.89 2.06
CA GLN A 218 -51.72 -9.22 3.48
C GLN A 218 -50.24 -9.43 3.86
N HIS A 219 -49.46 -10.12 3.01
CA HIS A 219 -48.02 -10.29 3.22
C HIS A 219 -47.32 -8.93 3.25
N MET A 220 -47.50 -8.09 2.23
CA MET A 220 -46.87 -6.77 2.18
C MET A 220 -47.20 -5.91 3.41
N LEU A 221 -48.47 -5.86 3.84
CA LEU A 221 -48.88 -5.10 5.04
C LEU A 221 -48.23 -5.64 6.32
N ASN A 222 -48.11 -6.96 6.46
CA ASN A 222 -47.44 -7.59 7.60
C ASN A 222 -45.94 -7.25 7.60
N SER A 223 -45.28 -7.37 6.46
CA SER A 223 -43.85 -7.11 6.29
C SER A 223 -43.50 -5.65 6.57
N LEU A 224 -44.31 -4.70 6.08
CA LEU A 224 -44.19 -3.26 6.42
C LEU A 224 -44.35 -3.02 7.93
N SER A 225 -45.33 -3.68 8.56
CA SER A 225 -45.59 -3.54 10.00
C SER A 225 -44.46 -4.11 10.86
N ILE A 226 -43.87 -5.23 10.47
CA ILE A 226 -42.72 -5.83 11.16
C ILE A 226 -41.48 -4.96 10.96
N ALA A 227 -41.18 -4.58 9.70
CA ALA A 227 -40.01 -3.79 9.38
C ALA A 227 -40.02 -2.42 10.06
N VAL A 228 -41.15 -1.70 10.09
CA VAL A 228 -41.20 -0.39 10.75
C VAL A 228 -40.93 -0.49 12.27
N ALA A 229 -41.39 -1.58 12.90
CA ALA A 229 -41.14 -1.81 14.32
C ALA A 229 -39.66 -2.07 14.58
N GLU A 230 -39.04 -2.98 13.80
CA GLU A 230 -37.62 -3.31 13.94
C GLU A 230 -36.70 -2.13 13.59
N TYR A 231 -37.02 -1.37 12.54
CA TYR A 231 -36.25 -0.18 12.18
C TYR A 231 -36.31 0.89 13.29
N ARG A 232 -37.45 1.06 13.96
CA ARG A 232 -37.56 1.94 15.13
C ARG A 232 -36.73 1.44 16.32
N GLU A 233 -36.70 0.14 16.58
CA GLU A 233 -35.84 -0.45 17.61
C GLU A 233 -34.34 -0.31 17.28
N MET A 234 -33.98 -0.32 16.00
CA MET A 234 -32.65 0.05 15.50
C MET A 234 -32.36 1.56 15.58
N GLY A 235 -33.35 2.36 15.97
CA GLY A 235 -33.28 3.80 16.16
C GLY A 235 -33.45 4.63 14.89
N TYR A 236 -34.06 4.08 13.84
CA TYR A 236 -34.48 4.84 12.67
C TYR A 236 -35.88 5.41 12.90
N PRO A 237 -36.03 6.74 13.05
CA PRO A 237 -37.32 7.34 13.33
C PRO A 237 -38.18 7.38 12.07
N LEU A 238 -39.42 6.91 12.19
CA LEU A 238 -40.49 7.17 11.21
C LEU A 238 -41.71 7.74 11.95
N PRO A 239 -42.10 8.99 11.70
CA PRO A 239 -43.25 9.58 12.39
C PRO A 239 -44.57 8.89 12.02
N VAL A 240 -45.37 8.55 13.04
CA VAL A 240 -46.77 8.12 12.84
C VAL A 240 -47.62 9.34 12.56
N ARG A 241 -48.34 9.35 11.43
CA ARG A 241 -49.27 10.42 11.06
C ARG A 241 -50.67 9.82 10.85
N PRO A 242 -51.57 9.87 11.86
CA PRO A 242 -52.86 9.17 11.82
C PRO A 242 -53.73 9.47 10.59
N ASP A 243 -53.66 10.71 10.08
CA ASP A 243 -54.46 11.14 8.92
C ASP A 243 -53.71 11.01 7.58
N LYS A 244 -52.43 10.62 7.60
CA LYS A 244 -51.52 10.65 6.44
C LYS A 244 -50.63 9.40 6.43
N PRO A 245 -51.20 8.22 6.10
CA PRO A 245 -50.44 6.97 6.08
C PRO A 245 -49.31 7.00 5.05
N TRP A 246 -48.27 6.20 5.29
CA TRP A 246 -47.20 5.91 4.34
C TRP A 246 -47.75 5.00 3.25
N VAL A 247 -47.48 5.34 1.98
CA VAL A 247 -48.15 4.68 0.85
C VAL A 247 -47.19 3.82 0.05
N LEU A 248 -47.63 2.58 -0.22
CA LEU A 248 -47.08 1.71 -1.26
C LEU A 248 -48.07 1.64 -2.42
N VAL A 249 -47.60 1.84 -3.63
CA VAL A 249 -48.41 1.79 -4.85
C VAL A 249 -47.92 0.64 -5.72
N TYR A 250 -48.76 -0.38 -5.90
CA TYR A 250 -48.46 -1.55 -6.72
C TYR A 250 -49.11 -1.44 -8.10
N GLY A 251 -48.32 -1.66 -9.15
CA GLY A 251 -48.72 -1.59 -10.55
C GLY A 251 -48.43 -0.24 -11.19
N VAL A 252 -47.26 0.35 -10.89
CA VAL A 252 -46.74 1.54 -11.57
C VAL A 252 -45.59 1.11 -12.48
N ASP A 253 -45.84 0.98 -13.79
CA ASP A 253 -44.82 0.52 -14.76
C ASP A 253 -44.06 1.67 -15.42
N GLU A 254 -44.55 2.90 -15.29
CA GLU A 254 -43.95 4.08 -15.93
C GLU A 254 -44.25 5.34 -15.11
N LEU A 255 -43.26 6.21 -14.93
CA LEU A 255 -43.49 7.58 -14.46
C LEU A 255 -43.68 8.51 -15.66
N PRO A 256 -44.76 9.30 -15.71
CA PRO A 256 -44.94 10.29 -16.77
C PRO A 256 -43.89 11.42 -16.67
N ILE A 257 -43.06 11.59 -17.71
CA ILE A 257 -42.05 12.67 -17.83
C ILE A 257 -42.33 13.58 -19.04
N VAL A 258 -41.95 14.86 -18.95
CA VAL A 258 -42.04 15.85 -20.03
C VAL A 258 -41.15 15.47 -21.23
N GLY A 259 -41.77 15.25 -22.40
CA GLY A 259 -41.09 14.90 -23.66
C GLY A 259 -41.75 13.75 -24.43
N GLY A 260 -42.73 13.06 -23.83
CA GLY A 260 -43.48 11.98 -24.46
C GLY A 260 -42.82 10.59 -24.38
N LEU A 261 -41.69 10.48 -23.66
CA LEU A 261 -41.05 9.22 -23.27
C LEU A 261 -41.15 9.16 -21.75
N GLY A 262 -42.05 8.36 -21.17
CA GLY A 262 -42.04 8.19 -19.71
C GLY A 262 -40.90 7.30 -19.28
N PHE A 263 -40.64 7.32 -17.97
CA PHE A 263 -39.54 6.57 -17.36
C PHE A 263 -40.04 5.20 -16.95
N PRO A 264 -39.57 4.12 -17.58
CA PRO A 264 -39.98 2.78 -17.21
C PRO A 264 -39.54 2.48 -15.78
N ILE A 265 -40.46 1.96 -14.98
CA ILE A 265 -40.18 1.41 -13.67
C ILE A 265 -40.09 -0.11 -13.86
N ASP A 266 -38.88 -0.61 -14.06
CA ASP A 266 -38.65 -2.05 -14.23
C ASP A 266 -38.26 -2.74 -12.91
N ALA A 267 -38.01 -1.95 -11.86
CA ALA A 267 -37.69 -2.40 -10.52
C ALA A 267 -38.38 -1.51 -9.47
N PRO A 268 -38.65 -2.03 -8.26
CA PRO A 268 -39.20 -1.25 -7.16
C PRO A 268 -38.36 0.00 -6.89
N PHE A 269 -39.03 1.10 -6.52
CA PHE A 269 -38.38 2.39 -6.35
C PHE A 269 -39.13 3.26 -5.33
N VAL A 270 -38.40 3.90 -4.42
CA VAL A 270 -38.96 4.91 -3.53
C VAL A 270 -38.74 6.31 -4.08
N LEU A 271 -39.85 6.99 -4.39
CA LEU A 271 -39.81 8.43 -4.61
C LEU A 271 -39.59 9.14 -3.28
N PRO A 272 -38.67 10.13 -3.18
CA PRO A 272 -38.47 10.92 -1.96
C PRO A 272 -39.68 11.79 -1.58
N PHE A 273 -40.66 11.92 -2.48
CA PHE A 273 -41.90 12.68 -2.31
C PHE A 273 -43.04 11.96 -3.05
N GLY A 274 -44.29 12.28 -2.72
CA GLY A 274 -45.44 11.64 -3.34
C GLY A 274 -46.73 11.85 -2.55
N LEU A 275 -47.53 10.80 -2.43
CA LEU A 275 -48.80 10.83 -1.70
C LEU A 275 -48.57 11.26 -0.24
N ASN A 276 -49.53 12.03 0.29
CA ASN A 276 -49.47 12.53 1.67
C ASN A 276 -48.23 13.40 1.99
N GLN A 277 -47.60 13.98 0.96
CA GLN A 277 -46.38 14.81 1.06
C GLN A 277 -45.22 14.03 1.72
N GLN A 278 -45.11 12.75 1.38
CA GLN A 278 -44.17 11.81 1.98
C GLN A 278 -43.52 10.94 0.90
N ALA A 279 -42.40 10.32 1.23
CA ALA A 279 -41.80 9.32 0.38
C ALA A 279 -42.80 8.19 0.11
N THR A 280 -42.90 7.78 -1.15
CA THR A 280 -43.90 6.81 -1.63
C THR A 280 -43.17 5.65 -2.31
N MET A 281 -43.48 4.43 -1.88
CA MET A 281 -42.92 3.21 -2.46
C MET A 281 -43.70 2.87 -3.73
N LEU A 282 -43.02 2.72 -4.86
CA LEU A 282 -43.61 2.34 -6.13
C LEU A 282 -43.13 0.94 -6.50
N VAL A 283 -44.07 0.09 -6.84
CA VAL A 283 -43.81 -1.30 -7.22
C VAL A 283 -44.40 -1.53 -8.61
N PRO A 284 -43.60 -1.91 -9.62
CA PRO A 284 -44.13 -2.20 -10.94
C PRO A 284 -44.89 -3.53 -10.96
N ASN A 285 -45.69 -3.74 -12.01
CA ASN A 285 -46.37 -4.99 -12.23
C ASN A 285 -45.36 -6.13 -12.47
N GLY A 286 -45.72 -7.33 -12.01
CA GLY A 286 -44.90 -8.54 -12.20
C GLY A 286 -43.92 -8.82 -11.07
N GLN A 287 -43.78 -7.92 -10.09
CA GLN A 287 -43.04 -8.18 -8.86
C GLN A 287 -43.83 -9.14 -7.95
N ASP A 288 -43.19 -10.18 -7.44
CA ASP A 288 -43.81 -11.22 -6.62
C ASP A 288 -43.09 -11.52 -5.29
N ASP A 289 -42.09 -10.71 -4.93
CA ASP A 289 -41.37 -10.75 -3.65
C ASP A 289 -42.21 -10.08 -2.53
N TRP A 290 -43.30 -10.70 -2.06
CA TRP A 290 -44.31 -10.02 -1.23
C TRP A 290 -43.90 -9.73 0.22
N ASP A 291 -42.81 -10.32 0.72
CA ASP A 291 -42.26 -10.14 2.06
C ASP A 291 -40.91 -9.41 2.06
N TYR A 292 -39.97 -9.80 1.20
CA TYR A 292 -38.63 -9.18 1.13
C TYR A 292 -38.70 -7.73 0.62
N LEU A 293 -39.37 -7.49 -0.51
CA LEU A 293 -39.38 -6.19 -1.18
C LEU A 293 -39.97 -5.08 -0.31
N PRO A 294 -41.13 -5.25 0.38
CA PRO A 294 -41.66 -4.19 1.24
C PRO A 294 -40.72 -3.81 2.39
N ARG A 295 -39.92 -4.75 2.90
CA ARG A 295 -38.93 -4.48 3.96
C ARG A 295 -37.78 -3.64 3.42
N HIS A 296 -37.28 -3.99 2.23
CA HIS A 296 -36.22 -3.29 1.52
C HIS A 296 -36.64 -1.86 1.18
N GLU A 297 -37.76 -1.70 0.47
CA GLU A 297 -38.26 -0.38 0.05
C GLU A 297 -38.63 0.52 1.23
N LEU A 298 -39.16 -0.04 2.32
CA LEU A 298 -39.43 0.75 3.52
C LEU A 298 -38.14 1.33 4.12
N PHE A 299 -36.99 0.66 4.01
CA PHE A 299 -35.75 1.22 4.51
C PHE A 299 -35.28 2.43 3.68
N HIS A 300 -35.56 2.47 2.38
CA HIS A 300 -35.32 3.69 1.58
C HIS A 300 -36.17 4.87 2.05
N VAL A 301 -37.42 4.64 2.47
CA VAL A 301 -38.25 5.69 3.13
C VAL A 301 -37.56 6.23 4.38
N MET A 302 -36.90 5.37 5.16
CA MET A 302 -36.11 5.79 6.33
C MET A 302 -34.88 6.59 5.93
N GLN A 303 -34.14 6.15 4.91
CA GLN A 303 -32.92 6.81 4.44
C GLN A 303 -33.20 8.25 3.96
N TYR A 304 -34.33 8.48 3.29
CA TYR A 304 -34.74 9.83 2.87
C TYR A 304 -35.06 10.78 4.05
N GLN A 305 -35.22 10.29 5.28
CA GLN A 305 -35.26 11.16 6.48
C GLN A 305 -33.89 11.77 6.83
N TYR A 306 -32.81 11.18 6.32
CA TYR A 306 -31.43 11.62 6.55
C TYR A 306 -30.84 12.36 5.34
N TRP A 307 -31.43 12.17 4.16
CA TRP A 307 -30.99 12.79 2.92
C TRP A 307 -32.13 13.57 2.27
N ASP A 308 -32.37 14.79 2.77
CA ASP A 308 -33.46 15.64 2.28
C ASP A 308 -33.21 16.10 0.84
N ARG A 309 -34.03 15.58 -0.08
CA ARG A 309 -34.05 15.92 -1.51
C ARG A 309 -35.40 16.45 -1.96
N SER A 310 -36.14 17.06 -1.03
CA SER A 310 -37.42 17.71 -1.32
C SER A 310 -37.31 18.89 -2.29
N ASP A 311 -36.09 19.32 -2.64
CA ASP A 311 -35.78 20.33 -3.65
C ASP A 311 -35.73 19.79 -5.10
N VAL A 312 -35.69 18.47 -5.30
CA VAL A 312 -35.64 17.83 -6.62
C VAL A 312 -37.05 17.67 -7.21
N SER A 313 -37.37 18.40 -8.28
CA SER A 313 -38.67 18.25 -8.99
C SER A 313 -38.72 17.00 -9.90
N LEU A 314 -39.90 16.43 -10.18
CA LEU A 314 -40.07 15.24 -11.05
C LEU A 314 -39.38 15.37 -12.42
N ASP A 315 -39.43 16.56 -13.05
CA ASP A 315 -38.77 16.83 -14.35
C ASP A 315 -37.23 16.74 -14.28
N TYR A 316 -36.65 16.84 -13.08
CA TYR A 316 -35.22 16.79 -12.81
C TYR A 316 -34.77 15.50 -12.12
N LEU A 317 -35.71 14.64 -11.74
CA LEU A 317 -35.44 13.32 -11.15
C LEU A 317 -34.53 12.50 -12.07
N PHE A 318 -34.71 12.58 -13.39
CA PHE A 318 -33.84 11.91 -14.36
C PHE A 318 -32.38 12.38 -14.29
N ASN A 319 -32.14 13.70 -14.29
CA ASN A 319 -30.78 14.25 -14.21
C ASN A 319 -30.14 14.00 -12.85
N PHE A 320 -30.96 13.98 -11.80
CA PHE A 320 -30.53 13.66 -10.45
C PHE A 320 -30.13 12.18 -10.34
N VAL A 321 -31.02 11.27 -10.72
CA VAL A 321 -30.80 9.81 -10.70
C VAL A 321 -29.66 9.38 -11.63
N GLY A 322 -29.52 10.02 -12.79
CA GLY A 322 -28.38 9.83 -13.69
C GLY A 322 -27.11 10.60 -13.28
N GLY A 323 -27.18 11.38 -12.20
CA GLY A 323 -26.10 12.24 -11.73
C GLY A 323 -25.05 11.49 -10.91
N LYS A 324 -23.80 12.01 -10.92
CA LYS A 324 -22.69 11.45 -10.14
C LYS A 324 -23.00 11.39 -8.64
N GLU A 325 -23.72 12.37 -8.11
CA GLU A 325 -24.07 12.46 -6.70
C GLU A 325 -25.05 11.36 -6.28
N PHE A 326 -26.14 11.16 -7.03
CA PHE A 326 -27.09 10.10 -6.75
C PHE A 326 -26.45 8.72 -6.87
N GLY A 327 -25.68 8.45 -7.93
CA GLY A 327 -24.95 7.19 -8.05
C GLY A 327 -24.04 6.90 -6.86
N SER A 328 -23.40 7.95 -6.33
CA SER A 328 -22.53 7.87 -5.16
C SER A 328 -23.28 7.70 -3.84
N MET A 329 -24.55 8.07 -3.78
CA MET A 329 -25.41 7.79 -2.62
C MET A 329 -26.08 6.41 -2.74
N ASN A 330 -26.52 6.07 -3.95
CA ASN A 330 -27.34 4.90 -4.24
C ASN A 330 -26.63 3.60 -3.87
N TRP A 331 -25.31 3.49 -4.12
CA TRP A 331 -24.61 2.26 -3.76
C TRP A 331 -24.70 1.93 -2.25
N TRP A 332 -24.70 2.96 -1.40
CA TRP A 332 -24.85 2.83 0.05
C TRP A 332 -26.31 2.70 0.47
N MET A 333 -27.24 3.33 -0.25
CA MET A 333 -28.68 3.14 -0.06
C MET A 333 -29.05 1.67 -0.22
N GLU A 334 -28.69 1.05 -1.34
CA GLU A 334 -29.00 -0.36 -1.61
C GLU A 334 -28.26 -1.29 -0.65
N ALA A 335 -26.96 -1.08 -0.44
CA ALA A 335 -26.18 -1.90 0.49
C ALA A 335 -26.76 -1.91 1.92
N THR A 336 -27.23 -0.76 2.40
CA THR A 336 -27.79 -0.67 3.75
C THR A 336 -29.26 -1.06 3.83
N ALA A 337 -30.03 -0.98 2.72
CA ALA A 337 -31.38 -1.54 2.64
C ALA A 337 -31.37 -3.07 2.66
N GLU A 338 -30.42 -3.70 1.96
CA GLU A 338 -30.20 -5.16 2.03
C GLU A 338 -29.77 -5.59 3.44
N TRP A 339 -28.80 -4.88 4.03
CA TRP A 339 -28.39 -5.12 5.41
C TRP A 339 -29.56 -4.96 6.40
N ALA A 340 -30.35 -3.89 6.28
CA ALA A 340 -31.46 -3.62 7.19
C ALA A 340 -32.56 -4.66 7.05
N THR A 341 -32.89 -5.07 5.82
CA THR A 341 -33.86 -6.13 5.54
C THR A 341 -33.45 -7.43 6.23
N HIS A 342 -32.19 -7.83 6.10
CA HIS A 342 -31.64 -8.97 6.83
C HIS A 342 -31.73 -8.80 8.34
N GLN A 343 -31.43 -7.61 8.88
CA GLN A 343 -31.58 -7.37 10.32
C GLN A 343 -33.03 -7.57 10.80
N THR A 344 -34.05 -7.28 9.99
CA THR A 344 -35.44 -7.56 10.39
C THR A 344 -35.69 -9.06 10.59
N TYR A 345 -35.11 -9.92 9.74
CA TYR A 345 -35.24 -11.38 9.85
C TYR A 345 -34.41 -11.98 10.99
N VAL A 346 -33.27 -11.38 11.30
CA VAL A 346 -32.42 -11.79 12.44
C VAL A 346 -33.08 -11.45 13.77
N ARG A 347 -33.74 -10.28 13.85
CA ARG A 347 -34.35 -9.76 15.07
C ARG A 347 -35.74 -10.33 15.33
N GLU A 348 -36.53 -10.51 14.27
CA GLU A 348 -37.84 -11.15 14.30
C GLU A 348 -37.87 -12.30 13.25
N PRO A 349 -37.52 -13.55 13.67
CA PRO A 349 -37.46 -14.73 12.80
C PRO A 349 -38.84 -15.23 12.30
N PHE A 350 -39.57 -14.37 11.59
CA PHE A 350 -40.88 -14.65 11.01
C PHE A 350 -40.79 -14.65 9.48
N TYR A 351 -41.03 -15.82 8.87
CA TYR A 351 -40.88 -16.07 7.44
C TYR A 351 -42.23 -16.46 6.82
N PRO A 352 -43.09 -15.50 6.48
CA PRO A 352 -44.41 -15.79 5.95
C PRO A 352 -44.36 -16.43 4.56
N ILE A 353 -43.27 -16.20 3.81
CA ILE A 353 -42.99 -16.80 2.50
C ILE A 353 -41.57 -17.39 2.53
N PRO A 354 -41.42 -18.71 2.76
CA PRO A 354 -40.12 -19.35 2.83
C PRO A 354 -39.31 -19.18 1.55
N GLY A 355 -38.06 -18.74 1.68
CA GLY A 355 -37.14 -18.44 0.58
C GLY A 355 -36.87 -16.94 0.40
N GLU A 356 -37.86 -16.08 0.68
CA GLU A 356 -37.70 -14.62 0.53
C GLU A 356 -36.72 -14.05 1.57
N GLU A 357 -36.59 -14.68 2.74
CA GLU A 357 -35.63 -14.26 3.76
C GLU A 357 -34.17 -14.36 3.30
N LYS A 358 -33.91 -15.11 2.22
CA LYS A 358 -32.57 -15.31 1.64
C LYS A 358 -32.27 -14.37 0.48
N MET A 359 -33.27 -13.63 0.00
CA MET A 359 -33.13 -12.79 -1.19
C MET A 359 -32.14 -11.65 -0.99
N TYR A 360 -31.95 -11.17 0.24
CA TYR A 360 -30.97 -10.10 0.50
C TYR A 360 -29.54 -10.45 0.06
N ALA A 361 -29.20 -11.74 0.08
CA ALA A 361 -27.88 -12.23 -0.28
C ALA A 361 -27.75 -12.63 -1.75
N ARG A 362 -28.80 -12.50 -2.57
CA ARG A 362 -28.81 -13.00 -3.97
C ARG A 362 -27.73 -12.37 -4.84
N ASN A 363 -27.35 -11.13 -4.54
CA ASN A 363 -26.37 -10.35 -5.31
C ASN A 363 -24.95 -10.35 -4.71
N VAL A 364 -24.64 -11.21 -3.72
CA VAL A 364 -23.28 -11.36 -3.15
C VAL A 364 -22.24 -11.63 -4.25
N TYR A 365 -22.62 -12.37 -5.29
CA TYR A 365 -21.73 -12.72 -6.38
C TYR A 365 -21.28 -11.51 -7.21
N ASP A 366 -22.07 -10.44 -7.31
CA ASP A 366 -21.71 -9.26 -8.10
C ASP A 366 -20.47 -8.54 -7.55
N VAL A 367 -20.26 -8.62 -6.23
CA VAL A 367 -19.09 -8.06 -5.55
C VAL A 367 -17.94 -9.06 -5.52
N LEU A 368 -18.21 -10.30 -5.11
CA LEU A 368 -17.15 -11.28 -4.82
C LEU A 368 -16.60 -11.99 -6.06
N SER A 369 -17.30 -11.95 -7.20
CA SER A 369 -16.76 -12.38 -8.50
C SER A 369 -15.83 -11.33 -9.13
N LYS A 370 -15.90 -10.06 -8.67
CA LYS A 370 -15.15 -8.91 -9.20
C LYS A 370 -14.48 -8.11 -8.07
N PRO A 371 -13.62 -8.74 -7.24
CA PRO A 371 -13.07 -8.06 -6.06
C PRO A 371 -12.20 -6.84 -6.40
N GLY A 372 -11.68 -6.73 -7.63
CA GLY A 372 -10.90 -5.58 -8.09
C GLY A 372 -11.72 -4.35 -8.48
N ALA A 373 -13.06 -4.44 -8.46
CA ALA A 373 -13.96 -3.32 -8.72
C ALA A 373 -13.87 -2.26 -7.60
N ALA A 374 -14.39 -1.06 -7.88
CA ALA A 374 -14.42 0.01 -6.89
C ALA A 374 -15.31 -0.40 -5.70
N LEU A 375 -14.92 -0.04 -4.48
CA LEU A 375 -15.70 -0.37 -3.27
C LEU A 375 -17.12 0.19 -3.36
N ASN A 376 -17.26 1.40 -3.89
CA ASN A 376 -18.52 2.10 -4.11
C ASN A 376 -19.04 1.95 -5.55
N SER A 377 -18.74 0.82 -6.22
CA SER A 377 -19.23 0.58 -7.57
C SER A 377 -20.76 0.58 -7.61
N TRP A 378 -21.30 1.21 -8.65
CA TRP A 378 -22.74 1.34 -8.87
C TRP A 378 -23.07 0.96 -10.33
N GLY A 379 -24.08 0.09 -10.51
CA GLY A 379 -24.46 -0.46 -11.81
C GLY A 379 -25.59 0.26 -12.54
N GLY A 380 -26.16 1.32 -11.95
CA GLY A 380 -27.44 1.91 -12.40
C GLY A 380 -28.60 1.53 -11.47
N LEU A 381 -29.83 1.88 -11.84
CA LEU A 381 -31.03 1.46 -11.11
C LEU A 381 -31.43 0.03 -11.44
N GLY A 382 -32.00 -0.69 -10.48
CA GLY A 382 -32.62 -2.01 -10.68
C GLY A 382 -31.66 -3.19 -10.85
N GLY A 383 -30.34 -2.99 -10.70
CA GLY A 383 -29.36 -4.06 -10.70
C GLY A 383 -27.92 -3.57 -10.47
N GLY A 384 -27.06 -4.45 -9.96
CA GLY A 384 -25.61 -4.19 -9.88
C GLY A 384 -24.96 -4.52 -8.52
N PRO A 385 -23.65 -4.24 -8.41
CA PRO A 385 -22.84 -4.59 -7.23
C PRO A 385 -23.28 -3.90 -5.94
N GLN A 386 -24.09 -2.84 -6.01
CA GLN A 386 -24.56 -2.12 -4.83
C GLN A 386 -25.42 -2.95 -3.87
N TYR A 387 -26.19 -3.91 -4.38
CA TYR A 387 -26.99 -4.79 -3.54
C TYR A 387 -26.09 -5.76 -2.77
N GLY A 388 -25.12 -6.40 -3.44
CA GLY A 388 -24.13 -7.27 -2.81
C GLY A 388 -23.15 -6.54 -1.87
N ALA A 389 -23.09 -5.20 -1.93
CA ALA A 389 -22.21 -4.41 -1.09
C ALA A 389 -22.65 -4.37 0.39
N PHE A 390 -23.81 -4.95 0.75
CA PHE A 390 -24.24 -5.13 2.16
C PHE A 390 -23.20 -5.83 3.04
N LEU A 391 -22.27 -6.58 2.43
CA LEU A 391 -21.10 -7.17 3.11
C LEU A 391 -20.33 -6.11 3.93
N LEU A 392 -20.20 -4.88 3.43
CA LEU A 392 -19.50 -3.80 4.12
C LEU A 392 -20.24 -3.33 5.39
N PRO A 393 -21.52 -2.92 5.37
CA PRO A 393 -22.25 -2.58 6.60
C PRO A 393 -22.35 -3.77 7.57
N SER A 394 -22.48 -5.02 7.09
CA SER A 394 -22.38 -6.21 7.94
C SER A 394 -21.02 -6.30 8.64
N TYR A 395 -19.92 -6.17 7.90
CA TYR A 395 -18.57 -6.17 8.48
C TYR A 395 -18.40 -5.06 9.52
N LEU A 396 -18.79 -3.83 9.18
CA LEU A 396 -18.57 -2.66 10.04
C LEU A 396 -19.35 -2.74 11.35
N THR A 397 -20.61 -3.18 11.30
CA THR A 397 -21.45 -3.33 12.49
C THR A 397 -20.93 -4.43 13.42
N GLU A 398 -20.44 -5.53 12.87
CA GLU A 398 -19.80 -6.59 13.66
C GLU A 398 -18.45 -6.17 14.27
N GLN A 399 -17.67 -5.34 13.55
CA GLN A 399 -16.42 -4.80 14.07
C GLN A 399 -16.63 -3.74 15.15
N THR A 400 -17.77 -3.06 15.15
CA THR A 400 -18.10 -1.93 16.03
C THR A 400 -19.33 -2.22 16.91
N ASP A 401 -20.49 -1.65 16.57
CA ASP A 401 -21.79 -1.88 17.19
C ASP A 401 -22.93 -1.72 16.16
N PRO A 402 -24.16 -2.16 16.48
CA PRO A 402 -25.29 -2.13 15.54
C PRO A 402 -25.68 -0.74 15.01
N ASN A 403 -25.25 0.35 15.66
CA ASN A 403 -25.63 1.70 15.25
C ASN A 403 -24.63 2.31 14.25
N PHE A 404 -23.58 1.60 13.80
CA PHE A 404 -22.61 2.14 12.84
C PHE A 404 -23.30 2.67 11.57
N VAL A 405 -24.20 1.88 10.98
CA VAL A 405 -24.94 2.26 9.76
C VAL A 405 -25.82 3.49 10.01
N ARG A 406 -26.51 3.55 11.17
CA ARG A 406 -27.32 4.74 11.49
C ARG A 406 -26.44 5.99 11.59
N ARG A 407 -25.25 5.88 12.18
CA ARG A 407 -24.32 7.01 12.31
C ARG A 407 -23.77 7.49 10.96
N THR A 408 -23.63 6.62 9.96
CA THR A 408 -23.28 7.10 8.61
C THR A 408 -24.43 7.94 8.04
N TRP A 409 -25.69 7.52 8.20
CA TRP A 409 -26.86 8.32 7.80
C TRP A 409 -27.02 9.61 8.61
N GLU A 410 -26.77 9.61 9.92
CA GLU A 410 -26.71 10.83 10.74
C GLU A 410 -25.60 11.76 10.23
N SER A 411 -24.46 11.22 9.80
CA SER A 411 -23.37 12.01 9.21
C SER A 411 -23.76 12.64 7.88
N VAL A 412 -24.51 11.93 7.02
CA VAL A 412 -25.10 12.50 5.79
C VAL A 412 -26.01 13.68 6.14
N ARG A 413 -26.92 13.51 7.10
CA ARG A 413 -27.87 14.56 7.52
C ARG A 413 -27.19 15.77 8.15
N ASP A 414 -26.30 15.53 9.09
CA ASP A 414 -25.76 16.57 9.97
C ASP A 414 -24.54 17.29 9.36
N HIS A 415 -23.91 16.70 8.34
CA HIS A 415 -22.67 17.21 7.74
C HIS A 415 -22.66 17.26 6.21
N ASP A 416 -23.76 16.91 5.53
CA ASP A 416 -23.87 16.90 4.06
C ASP A 416 -22.78 16.02 3.38
N HIS A 417 -22.42 14.93 4.05
CA HIS A 417 -21.41 13.99 3.56
C HIS A 417 -21.98 13.05 2.49
N LEU A 418 -21.16 12.70 1.49
CA LEU A 418 -21.40 11.51 0.67
C LEU A 418 -20.97 10.23 1.42
N PRO A 419 -21.44 9.03 1.03
CA PRO A 419 -21.23 7.81 1.81
C PRO A 419 -19.79 7.51 2.21
N ILE A 420 -18.81 7.70 1.32
CA ILE A 420 -17.40 7.46 1.67
C ILE A 420 -16.91 8.42 2.77
N GLU A 421 -17.35 9.67 2.74
CA GLU A 421 -17.04 10.66 3.78
C GLU A 421 -17.74 10.29 5.10
N ALA A 422 -19.02 9.90 5.03
CA ALA A 422 -19.80 9.48 6.19
C ALA A 422 -19.23 8.22 6.88
N ILE A 423 -18.78 7.22 6.10
CA ILE A 423 -18.14 6.01 6.61
C ILE A 423 -16.79 6.37 7.26
N ARG A 424 -15.97 7.21 6.62
CA ARG A 424 -14.68 7.67 7.19
C ARG A 424 -14.89 8.44 8.49
N HIS A 425 -15.86 9.35 8.51
CA HIS A 425 -16.24 10.13 9.70
C HIS A 425 -16.67 9.21 10.84
N THR A 426 -17.56 8.26 10.56
CA THR A 426 -18.06 7.30 11.55
C THR A 426 -16.94 6.40 12.06
N ALA A 427 -16.13 5.82 11.16
CA ALA A 427 -14.98 4.98 11.52
C ALA A 427 -13.96 5.73 12.40
N SER A 428 -13.71 7.01 12.11
CA SER A 428 -12.87 7.88 12.94
C SER A 428 -13.43 8.05 14.35
N GLY A 429 -14.76 8.19 14.49
CA GLY A 429 -15.42 8.25 15.80
C GLY A 429 -15.26 6.98 16.64
N TYR A 430 -15.02 5.84 16.01
CA TYR A 430 -14.65 4.57 16.67
C TYR A 430 -13.14 4.39 16.87
N GLY A 431 -12.32 5.33 16.39
CA GLY A 431 -10.87 5.22 16.39
C GLY A 431 -10.34 4.12 15.46
N LEU A 432 -11.10 3.75 14.44
CA LEU A 432 -10.67 2.77 13.44
C LEU A 432 -9.77 3.42 12.40
N ASN A 433 -8.68 2.72 12.04
CA ASN A 433 -7.89 3.07 10.86
C ASN A 433 -8.58 2.48 9.62
N PHE A 434 -8.96 3.35 8.69
CA PHE A 434 -9.70 2.97 7.49
C PHE A 434 -8.90 2.04 6.56
N THR A 435 -7.57 2.20 6.49
CA THR A 435 -6.69 1.34 5.69
C THR A 435 -6.65 -0.09 6.23
N ASP A 436 -6.49 -0.25 7.54
CA ASP A 436 -6.46 -1.57 8.20
C ASP A 436 -7.83 -2.24 8.11
N MET A 437 -8.89 -1.44 8.24
CA MET A 437 -10.28 -1.88 8.09
C MET A 437 -10.56 -2.44 6.69
N LEU A 438 -10.10 -1.76 5.62
CA LEU A 438 -10.27 -2.28 4.26
C LEU A 438 -9.55 -3.61 4.04
N LEU A 439 -8.32 -3.74 4.53
CA LEU A 439 -7.60 -5.01 4.43
C LEU A 439 -8.33 -6.12 5.21
N GLY A 440 -8.79 -5.83 6.42
CA GLY A 440 -9.57 -6.77 7.23
C GLY A 440 -10.88 -7.19 6.55
N TYR A 441 -11.61 -6.24 5.96
CA TYR A 441 -12.82 -6.48 5.18
C TYR A 441 -12.56 -7.42 4.00
N HIS A 442 -11.50 -7.19 3.23
CA HIS A 442 -11.16 -8.06 2.09
C HIS A 442 -10.67 -9.45 2.53
N ILE A 443 -9.96 -9.56 3.66
CA ILE A 443 -9.63 -10.88 4.24
C ILE A 443 -10.92 -11.59 4.72
N ALA A 444 -11.85 -10.88 5.37
CA ALA A 444 -13.14 -11.43 5.80
C ALA A 444 -13.98 -11.90 4.61
N ASN A 445 -14.04 -11.11 3.53
CA ASN A 445 -14.66 -11.47 2.26
C ASN A 445 -14.01 -12.68 1.63
N TYR A 446 -12.68 -12.79 1.64
CA TYR A 446 -12.02 -13.98 1.11
C TYR A 446 -12.37 -15.25 1.93
N ARG A 447 -12.50 -15.08 3.25
CA ARG A 447 -12.73 -16.19 4.19
C ARG A 447 -14.19 -16.64 4.23
N LEU A 448 -15.18 -15.74 4.19
CA LEU A 448 -16.62 -16.02 4.33
C LEU A 448 -16.95 -17.06 5.42
N THR A 449 -16.40 -16.90 6.62
CA THR A 449 -16.73 -17.79 7.75
C THR A 449 -16.42 -17.10 9.07
N LYS A 450 -16.77 -17.76 10.18
CA LYS A 450 -16.50 -17.24 11.53
C LYS A 450 -15.02 -17.12 11.80
N ALA A 451 -14.65 -15.98 12.38
CA ALA A 451 -13.29 -15.62 12.79
C ALA A 451 -12.59 -16.72 13.61
N ASN A 452 -13.32 -17.46 14.45
CA ASN A 452 -12.77 -18.22 15.58
C ASN A 452 -12.34 -19.68 15.30
N ALA A 453 -12.25 -20.11 14.04
CA ALA A 453 -11.75 -21.46 13.74
C ALA A 453 -10.25 -21.60 14.07
N ALA A 454 -9.91 -22.60 14.90
CA ALA A 454 -8.59 -22.88 15.46
C ALA A 454 -7.56 -23.34 14.41
N PRO A 455 -6.24 -23.20 14.67
CA PRO A 455 -5.64 -22.64 15.89
C PRO A 455 -5.52 -21.11 15.81
N ALA A 456 -6.24 -20.41 16.68
CA ALA A 456 -6.07 -18.98 16.92
C ALA A 456 -5.20 -18.80 18.19
N PRO A 457 -4.19 -17.91 18.19
CA PRO A 457 -3.32 -17.71 19.35
C PRO A 457 -4.08 -17.20 20.60
N HIS A 458 -5.25 -16.57 20.41
CA HIS A 458 -6.23 -16.26 21.46
C HIS A 458 -7.64 -16.09 20.83
N PRO A 459 -8.74 -16.05 21.61
CA PRO A 459 -10.12 -16.06 21.10
C PRO A 459 -10.49 -14.94 20.11
N ASP A 460 -9.78 -13.82 20.15
CA ASP A 460 -10.02 -12.63 19.31
C ASP A 460 -9.02 -12.47 18.16
N ALA A 461 -8.04 -13.38 18.02
CA ALA A 461 -6.87 -13.14 17.14
C ALA A 461 -7.27 -12.87 15.68
N TRP A 462 -8.39 -13.46 15.25
CA TRP A 462 -8.87 -13.38 13.87
C TRP A 462 -10.21 -12.64 13.75
N ARG A 463 -10.65 -11.91 14.80
CA ARG A 463 -11.97 -11.23 14.82
C ARG A 463 -12.20 -10.35 13.59
N ASN A 464 -11.16 -9.66 13.13
CA ASN A 464 -11.24 -8.74 12.00
C ASN A 464 -11.25 -9.44 10.63
N TYR A 465 -11.13 -10.77 10.58
CA TYR A 465 -10.93 -11.58 9.37
C TYR A 465 -12.06 -12.59 9.15
N GLY A 466 -13.29 -12.24 9.54
CA GLY A 466 -14.44 -13.10 9.32
C GLY A 466 -15.74 -12.39 9.69
N TYR A 467 -16.83 -13.13 9.50
CA TYR A 467 -18.18 -12.68 9.81
C TYR A 467 -18.75 -13.50 10.98
N THR A 468 -19.48 -12.87 11.88
CA THR A 468 -20.22 -13.56 12.95
C THR A 468 -21.57 -14.09 12.47
N ASP A 469 -22.11 -13.48 11.41
CA ASP A 469 -23.31 -13.90 10.71
C ASP A 469 -23.20 -15.37 10.24
N PRO A 470 -24.16 -16.25 10.61
CA PRO A 470 -24.15 -17.64 10.16
C PRO A 470 -24.30 -17.79 8.64
N ASP A 471 -24.97 -16.85 7.96
CA ASP A 471 -25.22 -16.92 6.53
C ASP A 471 -23.95 -16.76 5.69
N ALA A 472 -22.92 -16.13 6.26
CA ALA A 472 -21.61 -16.01 5.62
C ALA A 472 -21.00 -17.36 5.26
N ALA A 473 -21.16 -18.36 6.14
CA ALA A 473 -20.63 -19.70 5.93
C ALA A 473 -21.56 -20.60 5.09
N THR A 474 -22.80 -20.19 4.87
CA THR A 474 -23.83 -21.00 4.19
C THR A 474 -24.35 -20.28 2.96
N LEU A 475 -25.36 -19.43 3.10
CA LEU A 475 -26.08 -18.75 2.03
C LEU A 475 -25.15 -17.95 1.11
N TRP A 476 -24.26 -17.12 1.67
CA TRP A 476 -23.38 -16.27 0.86
C TRP A 476 -22.44 -17.10 0.00
N ARG A 477 -21.92 -18.22 0.52
CA ARG A 477 -21.09 -19.15 -0.23
C ARG A 477 -21.88 -19.96 -1.25
N ILE A 478 -23.10 -20.38 -0.93
CA ILE A 478 -23.98 -21.09 -1.87
C ILE A 478 -24.21 -20.22 -3.10
N ASN A 479 -24.48 -18.92 -2.90
CA ASN A 479 -24.69 -17.97 -4.00
C ASN A 479 -23.43 -17.70 -4.84
N LEU A 480 -22.24 -18.12 -4.38
CA LEU A 480 -21.00 -18.07 -5.17
C LEU A 480 -20.72 -19.37 -5.94
N SER A 481 -21.36 -20.48 -5.58
CA SER A 481 -21.00 -21.81 -6.09
C SER A 481 -21.30 -22.02 -7.57
N GLY A 482 -22.21 -21.22 -8.15
CA GLY A 482 -22.54 -21.24 -9.57
C GLY A 482 -21.61 -20.40 -10.46
N GLU A 483 -20.76 -19.56 -9.87
CA GLU A 483 -19.96 -18.59 -10.63
C GLU A 483 -18.58 -19.12 -11.03
N THR A 484 -18.13 -18.73 -12.22
CA THR A 484 -16.80 -19.13 -12.72
C THR A 484 -15.72 -18.34 -11.99
N GLY A 485 -14.71 -19.03 -11.46
CA GLY A 485 -13.60 -18.41 -10.71
C GLY A 485 -13.82 -18.32 -9.19
N THR A 486 -15.05 -18.50 -8.72
CA THR A 486 -15.41 -18.59 -7.29
C THR A 486 -15.66 -20.04 -6.83
N SER A 487 -16.15 -20.88 -7.74
CA SER A 487 -16.57 -22.27 -7.52
C SER A 487 -15.43 -23.28 -7.34
N ASP A 488 -14.34 -23.14 -8.11
CA ASP A 488 -13.18 -24.03 -8.02
C ASP A 488 -12.36 -23.70 -6.77
N ASP A 489 -12.07 -24.68 -5.94
CA ASP A 489 -11.53 -24.44 -4.63
C ASP A 489 -10.79 -25.68 -4.09
N GLY A 490 -9.46 -25.57 -3.96
CA GLY A 490 -8.63 -26.65 -3.39
C GLY A 490 -8.61 -26.65 -1.86
N LEU A 491 -9.32 -25.72 -1.21
CA LEU A 491 -9.29 -25.51 0.24
C LEU A 491 -10.65 -25.81 0.91
N GLY A 492 -11.76 -25.85 0.19
CA GLY A 492 -13.12 -26.15 0.68
C GLY A 492 -14.14 -25.02 0.36
N SER A 493 -15.20 -25.38 -0.37
CA SER A 493 -16.35 -24.54 -0.78
C SER A 493 -16.06 -23.28 -1.61
N ALA A 494 -17.11 -22.66 -2.15
CA ALA A 494 -16.99 -21.45 -2.96
C ALA A 494 -16.44 -20.25 -2.15
N ARG A 495 -15.58 -19.46 -2.79
CA ARG A 495 -14.89 -18.28 -2.24
C ARG A 495 -14.78 -17.19 -3.29
N PRO A 496 -14.42 -15.93 -2.96
CA PRO A 496 -14.26 -14.88 -3.97
C PRO A 496 -13.30 -15.26 -5.09
N ALA A 497 -13.49 -14.61 -6.25
CA ALA A 497 -12.68 -14.82 -7.44
C ALA A 497 -11.22 -14.50 -7.16
N ARG A 498 -10.31 -15.39 -7.58
CA ARG A 498 -8.89 -15.32 -7.22
C ARG A 498 -8.01 -15.96 -8.29
N LYS A 499 -6.75 -15.53 -8.34
CA LYS A 499 -5.74 -16.11 -9.21
C LYS A 499 -5.03 -17.23 -8.47
N LYS A 500 -4.93 -18.41 -9.08
CA LYS A 500 -4.28 -19.58 -8.49
C LYS A 500 -2.96 -19.87 -9.19
N HIS A 501 -1.93 -20.13 -8.40
CA HIS A 501 -0.58 -20.35 -8.87
C HIS A 501 -0.03 -21.63 -8.27
N SER A 502 0.40 -22.56 -9.13
CA SER A 502 1.28 -23.65 -8.72
C SER A 502 2.68 -23.07 -8.55
N THR A 503 3.23 -23.12 -7.34
CA THR A 503 4.44 -22.38 -6.98
C THR A 503 5.54 -23.36 -6.55
N PRO A 504 6.28 -23.96 -7.50
CA PRO A 504 7.45 -24.78 -7.20
C PRO A 504 8.59 -23.95 -6.59
N ALA A 505 9.55 -24.58 -5.92
CA ALA A 505 10.78 -23.89 -5.51
C ALA A 505 11.61 -23.45 -6.72
N GLY A 506 12.25 -22.28 -6.64
CA GLY A 506 12.92 -21.62 -7.77
C GLY A 506 11.97 -20.84 -8.68
N THR A 507 10.70 -20.66 -8.29
CA THR A 507 9.78 -19.74 -8.98
C THR A 507 10.29 -18.31 -8.86
N HIS A 508 10.19 -17.55 -9.93
CA HIS A 508 10.49 -16.12 -10.01
C HIS A 508 9.53 -15.50 -11.05
N VAL A 509 8.51 -14.79 -10.59
CA VAL A 509 7.45 -14.24 -11.46
C VAL A 509 6.99 -12.88 -10.95
N GLU A 510 6.75 -11.95 -11.86
CA GLU A 510 6.02 -10.72 -11.59
C GLU A 510 4.57 -10.84 -12.08
N TYR A 511 3.63 -10.55 -11.19
CA TYR A 511 2.20 -10.45 -11.49
C TYR A 511 1.78 -8.99 -11.52
N GLN A 512 0.92 -8.64 -12.48
CA GLN A 512 0.32 -7.32 -12.59
C GLN A 512 -1.20 -7.40 -12.42
N ASP A 513 -1.72 -6.51 -11.59
CA ASP A 513 -3.13 -6.46 -11.21
C ASP A 513 -3.67 -5.05 -11.41
N ILE A 514 -4.77 -4.93 -12.15
CA ILE A 514 -5.47 -3.66 -12.31
C ILE A 514 -6.55 -3.61 -11.24
N LEU A 515 -6.43 -2.65 -10.33
CA LEU A 515 -7.42 -2.40 -9.28
C LEU A 515 -8.10 -1.05 -9.50
N ARG A 516 -9.34 -0.97 -9.04
CA ARG A 516 -10.07 0.29 -8.87
C ARG A 516 -10.08 0.68 -7.39
N LYS A 517 -10.41 1.94 -7.10
CA LYS A 517 -10.29 2.52 -5.75
C LYS A 517 -11.12 1.73 -4.71
N GLY A 518 -10.47 1.25 -3.65
CA GLY A 518 -11.07 0.39 -2.62
C GLY A 518 -11.16 -1.10 -2.96
N GLY A 519 -10.84 -1.49 -4.20
CA GLY A 519 -10.84 -2.88 -4.65
C GLY A 519 -9.67 -3.70 -4.10
N ALA A 520 -9.71 -5.01 -4.37
CA ALA A 520 -8.69 -5.96 -3.95
C ALA A 520 -8.40 -7.04 -5.00
N VAL A 521 -7.24 -7.68 -4.84
CA VAL A 521 -6.86 -8.89 -5.57
C VAL A 521 -6.44 -9.99 -4.59
N TYR A 522 -6.73 -11.22 -4.99
CA TYR A 522 -6.39 -12.43 -4.26
C TYR A 522 -5.51 -13.35 -5.12
N HIS A 523 -4.34 -13.74 -4.61
CA HIS A 523 -3.47 -14.74 -5.23
C HIS A 523 -3.28 -15.92 -4.29
N ASP A 524 -3.65 -17.12 -4.71
CA ASP A 524 -3.36 -18.36 -3.99
C ASP A 524 -2.07 -18.98 -4.52
N PHE A 525 -1.04 -19.02 -3.70
CA PHE A 525 0.22 -19.71 -3.98
C PHE A 525 0.18 -21.11 -3.37
N TRP A 526 0.17 -22.11 -4.24
CA TRP A 526 0.10 -23.53 -3.88
C TRP A 526 1.50 -24.13 -3.90
N ALA A 527 1.99 -24.60 -2.76
CA ALA A 527 3.25 -25.32 -2.70
C ALA A 527 3.14 -26.62 -3.50
N VAL A 528 4.17 -26.93 -4.30
CA VAL A 528 4.18 -28.11 -5.18
C VAL A 528 4.84 -29.29 -4.48
N LYS A 529 4.22 -30.47 -4.59
CA LYS A 529 4.76 -31.72 -4.02
C LYS A 529 6.16 -31.99 -4.59
N ASN A 530 7.10 -32.33 -3.70
CA ASN A 530 8.50 -32.66 -4.02
C ASN A 530 9.32 -31.52 -4.68
N SER A 531 8.95 -30.25 -4.50
CA SER A 531 9.60 -29.15 -5.24
C SER A 531 10.74 -28.42 -4.50
N GLY A 532 10.86 -28.49 -3.17
CA GLY A 532 11.88 -27.79 -2.39
C GLY A 532 13.11 -28.63 -2.03
N ASP A 533 13.84 -28.22 -0.99
CA ASP A 533 15.01 -28.92 -0.49
C ASP A 533 14.63 -30.23 0.23
N SER A 534 15.05 -31.35 -0.34
CA SER A 534 14.72 -32.69 0.18
C SER A 534 15.25 -32.93 1.59
N SER A 535 16.30 -32.23 2.03
CA SER A 535 16.89 -32.41 3.37
C SER A 535 15.98 -31.93 4.51
N CYS A 536 15.03 -31.04 4.22
CA CYS A 536 14.03 -30.53 5.17
C CYS A 536 12.60 -30.95 4.81
N GLY A 537 12.43 -32.02 4.02
CA GLY A 537 11.10 -32.46 3.57
C GLY A 537 10.54 -31.64 2.42
N TYR A 538 11.40 -31.24 1.47
CA TYR A 538 11.07 -30.42 0.30
C TYR A 538 10.65 -28.98 0.64
N CYS A 539 11.33 -28.35 1.59
CA CYS A 539 11.05 -26.98 2.01
C CYS A 539 11.66 -25.91 1.11
N SER A 540 10.97 -24.78 1.03
CA SER A 540 11.42 -23.54 0.37
C SER A 540 10.94 -22.35 1.21
N THR A 541 11.37 -21.15 0.86
CA THR A 541 10.80 -19.91 1.42
C THR A 541 10.10 -19.15 0.31
N LEU A 542 8.83 -18.81 0.52
CA LEU A 542 8.07 -17.96 -0.40
C LEU A 542 8.27 -16.49 -0.01
N LEU A 543 8.74 -15.70 -0.96
CA LEU A 543 8.96 -14.27 -0.89
C LEU A 543 7.91 -13.58 -1.76
N VAL A 544 7.12 -12.70 -1.16
CA VAL A 544 6.10 -11.90 -1.86
C VAL A 544 6.42 -10.44 -1.63
N ASP A 545 6.99 -9.80 -2.65
CA ASP A 545 7.33 -8.38 -2.63
C ASP A 545 6.22 -7.59 -3.34
N VAL A 546 5.46 -6.84 -2.54
CA VAL A 546 4.32 -6.06 -3.01
C VAL A 546 4.70 -4.68 -3.54
N THR A 547 6.00 -4.36 -3.60
CA THR A 547 6.57 -3.04 -3.88
C THR A 547 6.03 -1.96 -2.93
N LYS A 548 6.88 -1.04 -2.48
CA LYS A 548 6.43 -0.01 -1.53
C LYS A 548 5.50 0.99 -2.23
N ASP A 549 4.21 0.85 -2.00
CA ASP A 549 3.17 1.78 -2.45
C ASP A 549 2.36 2.28 -1.25
N ALA A 550 2.31 3.61 -1.05
CA ALA A 550 1.65 4.21 0.11
C ALA A 550 0.13 3.97 0.13
N ASN A 551 -0.47 3.70 -1.03
CA ASN A 551 -1.91 3.47 -1.17
C ASN A 551 -2.22 1.97 -1.31
N ARG A 552 -1.30 1.08 -0.96
CA ARG A 552 -1.51 -0.36 -1.00
C ARG A 552 -1.38 -0.95 0.39
N SER A 553 -2.36 -1.75 0.80
CA SER A 553 -2.26 -2.58 2.00
C SER A 553 -2.30 -4.05 1.58
N SER A 554 -1.47 -4.89 2.20
CA SER A 554 -1.32 -6.28 1.79
C SER A 554 -0.99 -7.18 2.98
N ALA A 555 -1.42 -8.43 2.90
CA ALA A 555 -1.03 -9.49 3.82
C ALA A 555 -1.04 -10.84 3.10
N VAL A 556 -0.22 -11.78 3.57
CA VAL A 556 -0.28 -13.19 3.17
C VAL A 556 -0.93 -13.99 4.29
N VAL A 557 -2.07 -14.61 3.99
CA VAL A 557 -2.80 -15.51 4.89
C VAL A 557 -2.35 -16.93 4.62
N ILE A 558 -1.86 -17.62 5.66
CA ILE A 558 -1.46 -19.02 5.59
C ILE A 558 -2.61 -19.87 6.13
N TRP A 559 -3.07 -20.83 5.34
CA TRP A 559 -4.21 -21.67 5.66
C TRP A 559 -3.79 -23.00 6.26
N SER A 560 -4.49 -23.43 7.30
CA SER A 560 -4.48 -24.84 7.73
C SER A 560 -5.30 -25.68 6.74
N ARG A 561 -4.92 -26.94 6.54
CA ARG A 561 -5.76 -27.88 5.78
C ARG A 561 -7.00 -28.23 6.60
N ALA A 562 -8.15 -28.40 5.93
CA ALA A 562 -9.40 -28.83 6.55
C ALA A 562 -9.21 -30.06 7.48
N GLY A 563 -9.85 -30.05 8.66
CA GLY A 563 -9.93 -31.20 9.57
C GLY A 563 -9.16 -31.11 10.90
N GLY A 564 -8.43 -30.03 11.16
CA GLY A 564 -7.91 -29.75 12.51
C GLY A 564 -8.99 -29.13 13.40
N GLY A 565 -9.65 -29.93 14.25
CA GLY A 565 -10.60 -29.41 15.26
C GLY A 565 -12.07 -29.35 14.84
N GLY A 566 -12.48 -30.05 13.78
CA GLY A 566 -13.89 -30.27 13.45
C GLY A 566 -14.58 -29.18 12.60
N THR A 567 -13.83 -28.27 11.96
CA THR A 567 -14.41 -27.29 11.02
C THR A 567 -14.38 -27.80 9.57
N GLU A 568 -15.47 -27.54 8.83
CA GLU A 568 -15.61 -27.88 7.39
C GLU A 568 -14.68 -27.04 6.49
N TYR A 569 -14.17 -25.92 7.00
CA TYR A 569 -13.41 -24.92 6.23
C TYR A 569 -11.96 -24.75 6.74
N PRO A 570 -11.03 -24.32 5.87
CA PRO A 570 -9.67 -23.94 6.28
C PRO A 570 -9.72 -22.84 7.33
N SER A 571 -8.88 -22.98 8.35
CA SER A 571 -8.67 -21.92 9.32
C SER A 571 -7.40 -21.14 8.99
N ILE A 572 -7.36 -19.89 9.44
CA ILE A 572 -6.14 -19.08 9.40
C ILE A 572 -5.16 -19.69 10.39
N GLN A 573 -4.03 -20.19 9.88
CA GLN A 573 -2.92 -20.61 10.73
C GLN A 573 -2.13 -19.39 11.21
N THR A 574 -1.82 -18.47 10.28
CA THR A 574 -1.16 -17.20 10.59
C THR A 574 -1.35 -16.20 9.46
N VAL A 575 -1.11 -14.92 9.75
CA VAL A 575 -1.12 -13.83 8.77
C VAL A 575 0.24 -13.12 8.82
N ARG A 576 0.87 -12.95 7.67
CA ARG A 576 2.15 -12.27 7.50
C ARG A 576 1.94 -10.92 6.83
N TYR A 577 2.59 -9.88 7.36
CA TYR A 577 2.55 -8.52 6.83
C TYR A 577 3.88 -8.15 6.17
N PRO A 578 3.87 -7.16 5.25
CA PRO A 578 5.09 -6.64 4.66
C PRO A 578 5.99 -6.02 5.72
N ASP A 579 7.31 -6.21 5.58
CA ASP A 579 8.30 -5.43 6.31
C ASP A 579 8.36 -3.97 5.80
N ALA A 580 9.25 -3.14 6.37
CA ALA A 580 9.41 -1.74 5.97
C ALA A 580 9.80 -1.54 4.49
N GLY A 581 10.33 -2.59 3.85
CA GLY A 581 10.69 -2.62 2.43
C GLY A 581 9.56 -3.14 1.52
N GLY A 582 8.45 -3.62 2.07
CA GLY A 582 7.34 -4.20 1.30
C GLY A 582 7.47 -5.70 1.03
N LEU A 583 8.43 -6.39 1.66
CA LEU A 583 8.62 -7.83 1.49
C LEU A 583 7.82 -8.61 2.54
N ILE A 584 7.06 -9.62 2.10
CA ILE A 584 6.40 -10.60 2.96
C ILE A 584 7.12 -11.94 2.81
N THR A 585 7.55 -12.52 3.92
CA THR A 585 8.25 -13.81 3.94
C THR A 585 7.38 -14.90 4.55
N VAL A 586 7.26 -16.01 3.84
CA VAL A 586 6.65 -17.25 4.29
C VAL A 586 7.73 -18.35 4.35
N PRO A 587 8.33 -18.60 5.53
CA PRO A 587 9.28 -19.69 5.70
C PRO A 587 8.59 -21.05 5.61
N ASP A 588 9.37 -22.10 5.39
CA ASP A 588 8.91 -23.50 5.34
C ASP A 588 7.74 -23.75 4.38
N PHE A 589 7.69 -22.99 3.28
CA PHE A 589 6.72 -23.15 2.21
C PHE A 589 6.89 -24.53 1.56
N THR A 590 5.98 -25.44 1.92
CA THR A 590 6.05 -26.89 1.68
C THR A 590 4.68 -27.42 1.31
N TYR A 591 4.59 -28.43 0.45
CA TYR A 591 3.31 -29.09 0.16
C TYR A 591 2.71 -29.72 1.43
N PRO A 592 1.41 -29.55 1.74
CA PRO A 592 0.34 -28.99 0.90
C PRO A 592 -0.06 -27.54 1.25
N MET A 593 0.88 -26.70 1.73
CA MET A 593 0.60 -25.33 2.16
C MET A 593 -0.01 -24.48 1.03
N VAL A 594 -0.95 -23.62 1.42
CA VAL A 594 -1.50 -22.55 0.58
C VAL A 594 -1.29 -21.23 1.28
N ALA A 595 -0.66 -20.30 0.59
CA ALA A 595 -0.45 -18.93 1.03
C ALA A 595 -1.26 -18.00 0.13
N THR A 596 -2.24 -17.29 0.68
CA THR A 596 -3.05 -16.34 -0.07
C THR A 596 -2.58 -14.91 0.17
N LEU A 597 -2.04 -14.26 -0.86
CA LEU A 597 -1.88 -12.81 -0.83
C LEU A 597 -3.25 -12.15 -0.99
N VAL A 598 -3.60 -11.32 -0.02
CA VAL A 598 -4.70 -10.35 -0.09
C VAL A 598 -4.08 -8.97 -0.22
N SER A 599 -4.41 -8.25 -1.28
CA SER A 599 -3.89 -6.91 -1.54
C SER A 599 -5.01 -5.96 -1.94
N THR A 600 -5.11 -4.81 -1.27
CA THR A 600 -6.16 -3.82 -1.51
C THR A 600 -5.59 -2.43 -1.82
N TRP A 601 -6.25 -1.71 -2.72
CA TRP A 601 -5.99 -0.29 -2.96
C TRP A 601 -6.76 0.52 -1.91
N THR A 602 -6.03 1.21 -1.04
CA THR A 602 -6.58 1.90 0.14
C THR A 602 -7.12 3.30 -0.16
N GLU A 603 -6.88 3.80 -1.37
CA GLU A 603 -7.45 5.05 -1.85
C GLU A 603 -8.93 4.84 -2.19
N LEU A 604 -9.74 5.84 -1.86
CA LEU A 604 -11.15 5.88 -2.23
C LEU A 604 -11.47 7.21 -2.88
N ASP A 605 -12.44 7.17 -3.80
CA ASP A 605 -13.10 8.37 -4.30
C ASP A 605 -14.46 8.55 -3.63
N ILE A 606 -14.86 9.80 -3.43
CA ILE A 606 -16.20 10.11 -2.92
C ILE A 606 -17.26 9.86 -3.99
N HIS A 607 -16.87 9.93 -5.28
CA HIS A 607 -17.76 9.68 -6.40
C HIS A 607 -17.57 8.29 -7.00
N SER A 608 -18.65 7.52 -7.13
CA SER A 608 -18.63 6.15 -7.66
C SER A 608 -18.08 6.07 -9.08
N ALA A 609 -18.45 7.02 -9.95
CA ALA A 609 -17.94 7.08 -11.33
C ALA A 609 -16.42 7.32 -11.37
N ASP A 610 -15.91 8.25 -10.55
CA ASP A 610 -14.49 8.60 -10.54
C ASP A 610 -13.64 7.47 -9.94
N ALA A 611 -14.17 6.76 -8.94
CA ALA A 611 -13.59 5.52 -8.43
C ALA A 611 -13.56 4.41 -9.49
N ALA A 612 -14.60 4.34 -10.32
CA ALA A 612 -14.74 3.37 -11.39
C ALA A 612 -13.94 3.73 -12.66
N ASP A 613 -13.49 4.97 -12.87
CA ASP A 613 -12.80 5.37 -14.10
C ASP A 613 -11.29 5.60 -13.93
N SER A 614 -10.79 5.47 -12.70
CA SER A 614 -9.37 5.69 -12.37
C SER A 614 -8.67 4.40 -11.94
N PRO A 615 -8.44 3.40 -12.82
CA PRO A 615 -7.73 2.18 -12.45
C PRO A 615 -6.23 2.43 -12.24
N LYS A 616 -5.60 1.61 -11.40
CA LYS A 616 -4.15 1.57 -11.19
C LYS A 616 -3.62 0.15 -11.30
N THR A 617 -2.48 -0.01 -11.98
CA THR A 617 -1.75 -1.27 -12.03
C THR A 617 -0.84 -1.39 -10.81
N PHE A 618 -0.94 -2.51 -10.11
CA PHE A 618 -0.05 -2.90 -9.02
C PHE A 618 0.79 -4.10 -9.47
N SER A 619 2.10 -4.02 -9.25
CA SER A 619 3.04 -5.13 -9.47
C SER A 619 3.28 -5.89 -8.18
N THR A 620 3.27 -7.21 -8.27
CA THR A 620 3.63 -8.12 -7.18
C THR A 620 4.68 -9.07 -7.69
N TYR A 621 5.86 -9.04 -7.09
CA TYR A 621 6.93 -9.96 -7.40
C TYR A 621 6.91 -11.13 -6.43
N VAL A 622 6.95 -12.34 -6.96
CA VAL A 622 6.87 -13.57 -6.18
C VAL A 622 8.07 -14.44 -6.52
N GLU A 623 8.75 -14.89 -5.49
CA GLU A 623 9.91 -15.75 -5.61
C GLU A 623 9.90 -16.86 -4.56
N THR A 624 10.42 -18.03 -4.91
CA THR A 624 10.68 -19.09 -3.93
C THR A 624 12.16 -19.42 -3.86
N THR A 625 12.75 -19.22 -2.69
CA THR A 625 14.18 -19.50 -2.46
C THR A 625 14.37 -20.86 -1.79
N LEU A 626 15.48 -21.52 -2.10
CA LEU A 626 15.92 -22.69 -1.36
C LEU A 626 16.75 -22.27 -0.14
N PRO A 627 16.67 -23.01 0.97
CA PRO A 627 17.52 -22.77 2.13
C PRO A 627 19.00 -22.68 1.77
N LEU A 628 19.71 -21.78 2.43
CA LEU A 628 21.17 -21.70 2.29
C LEU A 628 21.80 -23.02 2.72
N LYS A 629 22.76 -23.50 1.92
CA LYS A 629 23.61 -24.64 2.24
C LYS A 629 25.02 -24.14 2.56
N PRO A 630 25.28 -23.62 3.77
CA PRO A 630 26.61 -23.17 4.13
C PRO A 630 27.56 -24.37 4.10
N ARG A 631 28.79 -24.12 3.67
CA ARG A 631 29.83 -25.12 3.76
C ARG A 631 30.17 -25.38 5.23
N SER A 632 30.24 -26.65 5.62
CA SER A 632 30.63 -27.06 6.98
C SER A 632 32.15 -27.22 7.08
N CYS A 633 32.74 -26.64 8.11
CA CYS A 633 34.15 -26.80 8.47
C CYS A 633 34.34 -26.57 9.97
N THR A 634 35.49 -26.98 10.52
CA THR A 634 35.89 -26.55 11.87
C THR A 634 36.64 -25.23 11.74
N LEU A 635 36.05 -24.14 12.24
CA LEU A 635 36.72 -22.83 12.23
C LEU A 635 37.99 -22.91 13.09
N ARG A 636 39.12 -22.59 12.48
CA ARG A 636 40.37 -22.38 13.21
C ARG A 636 40.28 -21.03 13.92
N PRO A 637 40.53 -20.96 15.25
CA PRO A 637 40.60 -19.70 15.96
C PRO A 637 41.62 -18.78 15.28
N LEU A 638 41.24 -17.53 15.05
CA LEU A 638 42.15 -16.55 14.47
C LEU A 638 43.10 -16.04 15.55
N SER A 639 44.41 -16.24 15.35
CA SER A 639 45.45 -15.65 16.18
C SER A 639 46.48 -14.95 15.31
N VAL A 640 46.83 -13.71 15.63
CA VAL A 640 47.88 -12.96 14.93
C VAL A 640 49.21 -13.24 15.61
N GLN A 641 50.11 -13.92 14.91
CA GLN A 641 51.41 -14.34 15.43
C GLN A 641 52.47 -13.24 15.29
N SER A 642 52.43 -12.52 14.18
CA SER A 642 53.32 -11.39 13.92
C SER A 642 52.70 -10.40 12.96
N VAL A 643 53.16 -9.15 13.07
CA VAL A 643 52.90 -8.07 12.12
C VAL A 643 54.23 -7.40 11.80
N GLU A 644 54.50 -7.23 10.52
CA GLU A 644 55.65 -6.54 9.96
C GLU A 644 55.15 -5.35 9.12
N ILE A 645 55.70 -4.16 9.36
CA ILE A 645 55.27 -2.92 8.69
C ILE A 645 56.31 -2.46 7.67
N ASN A 646 55.95 -1.50 6.80
CA ASN A 646 56.83 -0.90 5.80
C ASN A 646 57.43 -1.94 4.84
N VAL A 647 56.62 -2.94 4.47
CA VAL A 647 57.05 -4.06 3.62
C VAL A 647 56.91 -3.70 2.14
N GLU A 648 57.70 -4.34 1.26
CA GLU A 648 57.50 -4.20 -0.19
C GLU A 648 56.06 -4.64 -0.56
N PRO A 649 55.38 -3.95 -1.51
CA PRO A 649 55.94 -2.99 -2.47
C PRO A 649 55.97 -1.51 -2.02
N GLU A 650 55.79 -1.18 -0.73
CA GLU A 650 55.77 0.22 -0.27
C GLU A 650 57.03 1.00 -0.69
N GLY A 651 58.21 0.40 -0.48
CA GLY A 651 59.49 0.97 -0.91
C GLY A 651 59.55 1.21 -2.42
N THR A 652 59.01 0.28 -3.21
CA THR A 652 58.93 0.39 -4.68
C THR A 652 58.06 1.57 -5.11
N PHE A 653 56.88 1.74 -4.51
CA PHE A 653 56.02 2.90 -4.77
C PHE A 653 56.66 4.22 -4.34
N ASN A 654 57.31 4.26 -3.18
CA ASN A 654 58.00 5.46 -2.71
C ASN A 654 59.16 5.87 -3.63
N ARG A 655 59.94 4.92 -4.14
CA ARG A 655 61.01 5.19 -5.12
C ARG A 655 60.43 5.67 -6.45
N TYR A 656 59.32 5.08 -6.91
CA TYR A 656 58.66 5.47 -8.14
C TYR A 656 58.12 6.91 -8.08
N ALA A 657 57.42 7.25 -7.00
CA ALA A 657 56.90 8.59 -6.74
C ALA A 657 58.00 9.67 -6.70
N ALA A 658 59.19 9.34 -6.17
CA ALA A 658 60.30 10.27 -6.07
C ALA A 658 61.06 10.49 -7.40
N SER A 659 60.92 9.59 -8.37
CA SER A 659 61.77 9.54 -9.57
C SER A 659 61.04 9.61 -10.91
N THR A 660 59.70 9.54 -10.93
CA THR A 660 58.91 9.52 -12.17
C THR A 660 58.10 10.79 -12.34
N PRO A 661 58.48 11.69 -13.27
CA PRO A 661 57.79 12.96 -13.43
C PRO A 661 56.32 12.81 -13.77
N ASP A 662 55.96 11.99 -14.75
CA ASP A 662 54.56 11.87 -15.20
C ASP A 662 53.86 10.66 -14.55
N GLY A 663 54.27 10.29 -13.34
CA GLY A 663 53.84 9.07 -12.65
C GLY A 663 52.99 9.32 -11.41
N TRP A 664 52.42 8.25 -10.88
CA TRP A 664 51.79 8.20 -9.56
C TRP A 664 52.73 8.73 -8.48
N THR A 665 52.24 9.63 -7.64
CA THR A 665 52.94 10.12 -6.44
C THR A 665 52.14 9.93 -5.15
N GLY A 666 50.92 9.39 -5.26
CA GLY A 666 50.00 9.12 -4.18
C GLY A 666 48.62 8.79 -4.74
N GLY A 667 47.86 7.93 -4.07
CA GLY A 667 46.51 7.58 -4.44
C GLY A 667 45.87 6.63 -3.44
N ASP A 668 44.57 6.40 -3.58
CA ASP A 668 43.77 5.59 -2.66
C ASP A 668 43.03 4.43 -3.33
N SER A 669 42.20 3.74 -2.55
CA SER A 669 41.69 2.38 -2.76
C SER A 669 42.79 1.31 -2.70
N THR A 670 43.73 1.28 -3.65
CA THR A 670 44.86 0.33 -3.67
C THR A 670 44.42 -1.14 -3.79
N TYR A 671 43.57 -1.48 -4.78
CA TYR A 671 43.31 -2.89 -5.13
C TYR A 671 44.46 -3.48 -5.97
N SER A 672 44.54 -4.80 -6.09
CA SER A 672 45.59 -5.46 -6.88
C SER A 672 45.09 -6.71 -7.62
N VAL A 673 45.40 -6.82 -8.92
CA VAL A 673 45.10 -7.99 -9.74
C VAL A 673 46.36 -8.51 -10.41
N LYS A 674 46.69 -9.80 -10.22
CA LYS A 674 47.81 -10.44 -10.92
C LYS A 674 47.35 -10.97 -12.27
N LEU A 675 48.03 -10.55 -13.33
CA LEU A 675 47.75 -10.97 -14.70
C LEU A 675 48.44 -12.31 -15.02
N PRO A 676 47.97 -13.05 -16.06
CA PRO A 676 48.58 -14.32 -16.46
C PRO A 676 50.04 -14.20 -16.91
N ASP A 677 50.45 -13.03 -17.42
CA ASP A 677 51.83 -12.76 -17.85
C ASP A 677 52.78 -12.37 -16.71
N GLY A 678 52.29 -12.39 -15.46
CA GLY A 678 53.08 -12.10 -14.26
C GLY A 678 53.07 -10.63 -13.84
N ARG A 679 52.52 -9.72 -14.63
CA ARG A 679 52.31 -8.32 -14.20
C ARG A 679 51.28 -8.25 -13.07
N ILE A 680 51.38 -7.21 -12.24
CA ILE A 680 50.37 -6.87 -11.24
C ILE A 680 49.80 -5.51 -11.61
N VAL A 681 48.49 -5.41 -11.72
CA VAL A 681 47.78 -4.14 -11.93
C VAL A 681 47.27 -3.68 -10.58
N TRP A 682 47.75 -2.53 -10.14
CA TRP A 682 47.26 -1.84 -8.96
C TRP A 682 46.18 -0.85 -9.39
N LEU A 683 44.99 -0.97 -8.81
CA LEU A 683 43.84 -0.14 -9.16
C LEU A 683 43.70 0.96 -8.10
N PHE A 684 43.79 2.21 -8.54
CA PHE A 684 43.68 3.38 -7.67
C PHE A 684 42.48 4.23 -8.06
N SER A 685 41.83 4.78 -7.05
CA SER A 685 40.84 5.84 -7.20
C SER A 685 41.57 7.17 -7.38
N ASP A 686 41.25 8.18 -6.57
CA ASP A 686 41.82 9.51 -6.66
C ASP A 686 43.35 9.41 -6.52
N THR A 687 44.07 9.93 -7.52
CA THR A 687 45.51 9.74 -7.71
C THR A 687 46.20 11.05 -8.01
N TRP A 688 47.19 11.42 -7.21
CA TRP A 688 48.07 12.56 -7.49
C TRP A 688 49.14 12.18 -8.50
N MET A 689 49.21 12.93 -9.58
CA MET A 689 50.27 12.80 -10.58
C MET A 689 51.45 13.70 -10.23
N GLY A 690 52.64 13.23 -10.57
CA GLY A 690 53.88 13.98 -10.41
C GLY A 690 54.09 15.08 -11.45
N PRO A 691 55.30 15.68 -11.48
CA PRO A 691 56.44 15.37 -10.60
C PRO A 691 56.25 15.93 -9.18
N LEU A 692 57.01 15.38 -8.22
CA LEU A 692 57.29 16.08 -6.97
C LEU A 692 58.36 17.16 -7.20
N ASN A 693 58.36 18.18 -6.35
CA ASN A 693 59.42 19.19 -6.32
C ASN A 693 60.75 18.56 -5.89
N ALA A 694 61.87 19.25 -6.16
CA ALA A 694 63.21 18.76 -5.82
C ALA A 694 63.43 18.59 -4.29
N ASP A 695 62.67 19.30 -3.46
CA ASP A 695 62.65 19.17 -2.00
C ASP A 695 61.69 18.06 -1.50
N GLY A 696 61.04 17.34 -2.41
CA GLY A 696 60.10 16.26 -2.12
C GLY A 696 58.67 16.72 -1.84
N THR A 697 58.37 18.03 -1.85
CA THR A 697 57.00 18.56 -1.69
C THR A 697 56.19 18.39 -2.99
N ARG A 698 54.86 18.52 -2.92
CA ARG A 698 54.00 18.47 -4.11
C ARG A 698 53.68 19.88 -4.62
N PRO A 699 53.85 20.16 -5.92
CA PRO A 699 53.50 21.46 -6.48
C PRO A 699 51.98 21.71 -6.42
N LEU A 700 51.57 22.98 -6.28
CA LEU A 700 50.14 23.36 -6.24
C LEU A 700 49.39 23.06 -7.54
N SER A 701 50.13 22.90 -8.65
CA SER A 701 49.61 22.53 -9.96
C SER A 701 49.52 21.02 -10.19
N ALA A 702 49.93 20.19 -9.23
CA ALA A 702 49.80 18.73 -9.36
C ALA A 702 48.33 18.37 -9.63
N PRO A 703 48.02 17.53 -10.63
CA PRO A 703 46.65 17.14 -10.88
C PRO A 703 46.27 15.94 -10.00
N LEU A 704 45.00 15.93 -9.57
CA LEU A 704 44.35 14.80 -8.89
C LEU A 704 43.37 14.14 -9.87
N VAL A 705 43.62 12.89 -10.24
CA VAL A 705 42.88 12.15 -11.26
C VAL A 705 42.04 11.06 -10.59
N ASN A 706 40.75 10.95 -10.91
CA ASN A 706 39.81 10.14 -10.10
C ASN A 706 39.98 8.62 -10.15
N ASN A 707 40.67 8.10 -11.17
CA ASN A 707 41.03 6.69 -11.22
C ASN A 707 42.20 6.47 -12.18
N THR A 708 43.13 5.61 -11.77
CA THR A 708 44.32 5.24 -12.54
C THR A 708 44.69 3.78 -12.27
N PHE A 709 45.49 3.20 -13.16
CA PHE A 709 46.18 1.94 -12.87
C PHE A 709 47.68 2.18 -12.73
N VAL A 710 48.33 1.48 -11.80
CA VAL A 710 49.78 1.34 -11.79
C VAL A 710 50.13 -0.10 -12.13
N VAL A 711 50.77 -0.32 -13.27
CA VAL A 711 51.17 -1.64 -13.73
C VAL A 711 52.59 -1.93 -13.24
N GLN A 712 52.71 -2.94 -12.40
CA GLN A 712 53.97 -3.47 -11.92
C GLN A 712 54.43 -4.64 -12.80
N ASN A 713 55.66 -4.54 -13.32
CA ASN A 713 56.35 -5.63 -14.02
C ASN A 713 57.72 -5.85 -13.36
N GLY A 714 57.83 -6.91 -12.56
CA GLY A 714 58.99 -7.10 -11.68
C GLY A 714 59.13 -5.94 -10.68
N GLY A 715 60.27 -5.27 -10.68
CA GLY A 715 60.55 -4.09 -9.84
C GLY A 715 60.14 -2.75 -10.45
N SER A 716 59.65 -2.73 -11.70
CA SER A 716 59.30 -1.49 -12.42
C SER A 716 57.80 -1.21 -12.33
N LEU A 717 57.44 0.06 -12.12
CA LEU A 717 56.06 0.56 -12.13
C LEU A 717 55.82 1.48 -13.32
N THR A 718 54.60 1.44 -13.88
CA THR A 718 54.15 2.39 -14.91
C THR A 718 52.72 2.83 -14.63
N THR A 719 52.48 4.13 -14.58
CA THR A 719 51.13 4.69 -14.37
C THR A 719 50.39 4.81 -15.68
N TYR A 720 49.17 4.26 -15.72
CA TYR A 720 48.22 4.35 -16.82
C TYR A 720 47.06 5.24 -16.39
N HIS A 721 46.86 6.30 -17.17
CA HIS A 721 45.79 7.27 -17.06
C HIS A 721 45.33 7.62 -18.49
N GLY A 722 44.13 8.19 -18.61
CA GLY A 722 43.64 8.77 -19.87
C GLY A 722 44.31 10.12 -20.16
N GLY A 723 44.01 10.72 -21.32
CA GLY A 723 44.54 12.04 -21.68
C GLY A 723 46.04 12.03 -22.02
N THR A 724 46.75 13.10 -21.70
CA THR A 724 48.20 13.27 -21.99
C THR A 724 48.98 13.51 -20.71
N ALA A 725 50.32 13.43 -20.75
CA ALA A 725 51.16 13.69 -19.58
C ALA A 725 50.93 15.08 -18.96
N GLY A 726 50.75 16.11 -19.80
CA GLY A 726 50.50 17.49 -19.33
C GLY A 726 49.03 17.78 -18.96
N SER A 727 48.11 16.87 -19.25
CA SER A 727 46.68 16.98 -18.90
C SER A 727 46.12 15.58 -18.68
N PRO A 728 46.49 14.93 -17.57
CA PRO A 728 46.08 13.56 -17.30
C PRO A 728 44.57 13.54 -16.98
N GLN A 729 43.90 12.49 -17.46
CA GLN A 729 42.47 12.25 -17.28
C GLN A 729 42.25 10.87 -16.65
N PRO A 730 41.10 10.62 -16.03
CA PRO A 730 40.77 9.29 -15.51
C PRO A 730 40.77 8.23 -16.62
N LEU A 731 41.14 6.97 -16.30
CA LEU A 731 41.01 5.84 -17.23
C LEU A 731 39.53 5.58 -17.57
N MET A 732 38.68 5.68 -16.56
CA MET A 732 37.23 5.66 -16.67
C MET A 732 36.72 7.11 -16.53
N PRO A 733 36.54 7.84 -17.66
CA PRO A 733 36.06 9.21 -17.62
C PRO A 733 34.65 9.31 -17.03
N PRO A 734 34.31 10.44 -16.39
CA PRO A 734 32.99 10.64 -15.81
C PRO A 734 31.90 10.66 -16.88
N SER A 735 30.69 10.17 -16.56
CA SER A 735 29.59 10.17 -17.53
C SER A 735 28.96 11.54 -17.78
N GLY A 736 29.30 12.53 -16.95
CA GLY A 736 28.81 13.91 -17.09
C GLY A 736 29.44 14.87 -16.08
N PRO A 737 29.13 16.17 -16.18
CA PRO A 737 29.64 17.19 -15.27
C PRO A 737 29.26 16.90 -13.81
N GLY A 738 30.20 17.11 -12.89
CA GLY A 738 29.97 16.91 -11.45
C GLY A 738 29.90 15.43 -11.03
N LYS A 739 30.27 14.51 -11.91
CA LYS A 739 30.37 13.07 -11.62
C LYS A 739 31.82 12.59 -11.68
N TRP A 740 32.09 11.48 -11.01
CA TRP A 740 33.37 10.78 -11.07
C TRP A 740 33.17 9.31 -10.74
N TYR A 741 34.18 8.49 -11.05
CA TYR A 741 34.22 7.08 -10.72
C TYR A 741 35.38 6.80 -9.77
N TRP A 742 35.07 6.14 -8.65
CA TRP A 742 36.07 5.46 -7.83
C TRP A 742 36.11 3.97 -8.19
N VAL A 743 37.30 3.38 -8.09
CA VAL A 743 37.49 1.96 -8.38
C VAL A 743 36.93 1.11 -7.24
N GLY A 744 36.23 0.05 -7.60
CA GLY A 744 36.07 -1.13 -6.76
C GLY A 744 37.14 -2.17 -7.09
N ASP A 745 36.96 -3.37 -6.54
CA ASP A 745 37.83 -4.51 -6.81
C ASP A 745 37.70 -4.97 -8.27
N GLY A 746 38.71 -5.72 -8.73
CA GLY A 746 38.80 -6.25 -10.07
C GLY A 746 39.28 -7.69 -10.10
N HIS A 747 38.92 -8.41 -11.16
CA HIS A 747 39.35 -9.79 -11.36
C HIS A 747 39.52 -10.13 -12.84
N LEU A 748 39.95 -11.35 -13.12
CA LEU A 748 40.03 -11.84 -14.51
C LEU A 748 38.73 -12.55 -14.87
N SER A 749 38.16 -12.19 -16.02
CA SER A 749 36.99 -12.84 -16.60
C SER A 749 37.17 -12.94 -18.11
N ASP A 750 37.00 -14.15 -18.67
CA ASP A 750 37.19 -14.46 -20.11
C ASP A 750 38.47 -13.86 -20.73
N GLY A 751 39.59 -13.97 -20.02
CA GLY A 751 40.89 -13.45 -20.49
C GLY A 751 40.98 -11.91 -20.54
N GLN A 752 40.06 -11.20 -19.90
CA GLN A 752 40.06 -9.75 -19.72
C GLN A 752 40.19 -9.38 -18.24
N LEU A 753 40.68 -8.17 -17.96
CA LEU A 753 40.60 -7.58 -16.62
C LEU A 753 39.25 -6.88 -16.49
N GLN A 754 38.39 -7.37 -15.61
CA GLN A 754 37.07 -6.80 -15.34
C GLN A 754 37.12 -6.07 -13.98
N VAL A 755 36.84 -4.77 -13.99
CA VAL A 755 36.96 -3.88 -12.81
C VAL A 755 35.62 -3.23 -12.52
N VAL A 756 35.17 -3.31 -11.27
CA VAL A 756 33.97 -2.61 -10.82
C VAL A 756 34.31 -1.14 -10.58
N TYR A 757 33.42 -0.23 -10.93
CA TYR A 757 33.51 1.19 -10.62
C TYR A 757 32.21 1.68 -9.98
N GLN A 758 32.33 2.56 -9.01
CA GLN A 758 31.22 3.22 -8.33
C GLN A 758 31.19 4.67 -8.80
N GLU A 759 30.09 5.07 -9.43
CA GLU A 759 29.88 6.46 -9.84
C GLU A 759 29.28 7.26 -8.69
N TYR A 760 29.85 8.43 -8.46
CA TYR A 760 29.33 9.42 -7.51
C TYR A 760 28.94 10.69 -8.25
N GLU A 761 27.93 11.38 -7.74
CA GLU A 761 27.48 12.66 -8.27
C GLU A 761 27.39 13.71 -7.18
N ARG A 762 27.83 14.92 -7.50
CA ARG A 762 27.74 16.09 -6.63
C ARG A 762 26.36 16.74 -6.80
N PHE A 763 25.71 17.04 -5.67
CA PHE A 763 24.40 17.72 -5.63
C PHE A 763 24.46 19.10 -4.96
N GLY A 764 25.62 19.49 -4.41
CA GLY A 764 25.81 20.78 -3.74
C GLY A 764 27.27 21.25 -3.65
N SER A 765 27.49 22.37 -2.96
CA SER A 765 28.80 23.02 -2.86
C SER A 765 29.65 22.53 -1.68
N GLY A 766 29.04 21.94 -0.66
CA GLY A 766 29.71 21.38 0.51
C GLY A 766 30.70 20.26 0.16
N ALA A 767 31.64 19.99 1.07
CA ALA A 767 32.65 18.94 0.88
C ALA A 767 32.04 17.53 0.77
N TRP A 768 30.87 17.33 1.39
CA TRP A 768 30.14 16.06 1.43
C TRP A 768 28.81 16.10 0.67
N ASP A 769 28.58 17.13 -0.14
CA ASP A 769 27.36 17.27 -0.94
C ASP A 769 27.42 16.41 -2.21
N TRP A 770 27.68 15.12 -2.03
CA TRP A 770 27.72 14.11 -3.07
C TRP A 770 27.10 12.80 -2.59
N ARG A 771 26.71 11.96 -3.53
CA ARG A 771 26.03 10.69 -3.24
C ARG A 771 26.43 9.63 -4.25
N PHE A 772 26.33 8.37 -3.84
CA PHE A 772 26.37 7.23 -4.75
C PHE A 772 25.31 7.40 -5.84
N ASN A 773 25.68 7.16 -7.10
CA ASN A 773 24.78 7.23 -8.25
C ASN A 773 24.49 5.84 -8.85
N ARG A 774 25.53 5.08 -9.21
CA ARG A 774 25.39 3.72 -9.77
C ARG A 774 26.70 2.93 -9.72
N ASN A 775 26.58 1.62 -9.87
CA ASN A 775 27.69 0.71 -10.14
C ASN A 775 27.81 0.45 -11.65
N VAL A 776 29.04 0.35 -12.14
CA VAL A 776 29.35 -0.14 -13.49
C VAL A 776 30.50 -1.14 -13.42
N VAL A 777 30.65 -1.93 -14.47
CA VAL A 777 31.80 -2.80 -14.65
C VAL A 777 32.46 -2.50 -15.99
N ALA A 778 33.78 -2.37 -15.99
CA ALA A 778 34.57 -2.07 -17.17
C ALA A 778 35.53 -3.23 -17.47
N ASN A 779 35.54 -3.69 -18.72
CA ASN A 779 36.44 -4.73 -19.18
C ASN A 779 37.63 -4.10 -19.90
N PHE A 780 38.85 -4.53 -19.57
CA PHE A 780 40.09 -4.10 -20.20
C PHE A 780 40.77 -5.29 -20.86
N ALA A 781 41.24 -5.11 -22.09
CA ALA A 781 42.10 -6.10 -22.73
C ALA A 781 43.44 -6.17 -22.00
N LEU A 782 43.94 -7.36 -21.71
CA LEU A 782 45.23 -7.51 -21.00
C LEU A 782 46.40 -6.90 -21.78
N SER A 783 46.29 -6.83 -23.11
CA SER A 783 47.25 -6.17 -24.00
C SER A 783 47.18 -4.65 -23.97
N ASN A 784 46.03 -4.06 -23.61
CA ASN A 784 45.83 -2.62 -23.52
C ASN A 784 44.96 -2.27 -22.31
N LEU A 785 45.64 -1.86 -21.22
CA LEU A 785 44.99 -1.46 -19.96
C LEU A 785 44.79 0.06 -19.86
N ARG A 786 44.94 0.81 -20.96
CA ARG A 786 44.80 2.28 -20.97
C ARG A 786 43.39 2.77 -21.29
N GLU A 787 42.54 1.87 -21.77
CA GLU A 787 41.15 2.18 -22.11
C GLU A 787 40.29 0.91 -21.96
N PRO A 788 39.05 1.02 -21.47
CA PRO A 788 38.15 -0.11 -21.41
C PRO A 788 37.67 -0.50 -22.81
N VAL A 789 37.58 -1.80 -23.06
CA VAL A 789 36.97 -2.40 -24.25
C VAL A 789 35.45 -2.25 -24.20
N SER A 790 34.86 -2.33 -23.00
CA SER A 790 33.43 -2.15 -22.77
C SER A 790 33.17 -1.67 -21.34
N VAL A 791 32.03 -0.99 -21.16
CA VAL A 791 31.50 -0.59 -19.85
C VAL A 791 30.03 -0.98 -19.81
N ARG A 792 29.60 -1.64 -18.73
CA ARG A 792 28.24 -2.14 -18.53
C ARG A 792 27.71 -1.70 -17.19
N GLU A 793 26.43 -1.39 -17.11
CA GLU A 793 25.79 -1.08 -15.83
C GLU A 793 25.70 -2.35 -14.96
N LEU A 794 25.91 -2.18 -13.66
CA LEU A 794 25.68 -3.20 -12.66
C LEU A 794 24.46 -2.84 -11.80
N PRO A 795 23.88 -3.81 -11.07
CA PRO A 795 22.80 -3.55 -10.13
C PRO A 795 23.10 -2.39 -9.19
N SER A 796 22.13 -1.49 -9.02
CA SER A 796 22.28 -0.23 -8.27
C SER A 796 20.98 0.21 -7.59
N ALA A 797 19.89 -0.53 -7.76
CA ALA A 797 18.54 -0.10 -7.39
C ALA A 797 18.35 -0.04 -5.87
N SER A 798 19.22 -0.71 -5.10
CA SER A 798 19.21 -0.67 -3.63
C SER A 798 20.12 0.39 -3.03
N GLY A 799 20.88 1.14 -3.85
CA GLY A 799 21.86 2.12 -3.38
C GLY A 799 23.13 1.53 -2.77
N VAL A 800 23.32 0.21 -2.88
CA VAL A 800 24.51 -0.49 -2.39
C VAL A 800 25.69 -0.22 -3.33
N ALA A 801 26.80 0.23 -2.76
CA ALA A 801 28.07 0.34 -3.48
C ALA A 801 28.68 -1.06 -3.61
N TRP A 802 28.49 -1.72 -4.75
CA TRP A 802 29.02 -3.05 -5.02
C TRP A 802 30.49 -2.98 -5.46
N GLY A 803 31.23 -4.06 -5.23
CA GLY A 803 32.65 -4.15 -5.59
C GLY A 803 33.61 -3.72 -4.48
N SER A 804 33.16 -3.68 -3.22
CA SER A 804 34.04 -3.49 -2.06
C SER A 804 35.07 -4.62 -1.91
N ALA A 805 34.73 -5.82 -2.39
CA ALA A 805 35.60 -6.96 -2.59
C ALA A 805 34.99 -7.89 -3.64
N LEU A 806 35.83 -8.65 -4.34
CA LEU A 806 35.44 -9.77 -5.19
C LEU A 806 36.14 -11.05 -4.72
N LEU A 807 35.38 -12.15 -4.70
CA LEU A 807 35.93 -13.50 -4.54
C LEU A 807 35.58 -14.32 -5.79
N PRO A 808 36.54 -14.49 -6.72
CA PRO A 808 36.31 -15.18 -7.99
C PRO A 808 35.85 -16.64 -7.83
N ALA A 809 35.13 -17.18 -8.82
CA ALA A 809 34.60 -18.55 -8.80
C ALA A 809 35.69 -19.61 -8.62
N SER A 810 36.87 -19.36 -9.17
CA SER A 810 38.05 -20.22 -9.00
C SER A 810 38.54 -20.32 -7.55
N ARG A 811 38.10 -19.43 -6.66
CA ARG A 811 38.54 -19.31 -5.27
C ARG A 811 37.41 -19.49 -4.26
N SER A 812 36.15 -19.52 -4.69
CA SER A 812 34.98 -19.65 -3.81
C SER A 812 34.65 -21.09 -3.39
N MET A 813 35.25 -22.09 -4.06
CA MET A 813 35.01 -23.53 -3.87
C MET A 813 33.64 -24.04 -4.32
N ASP A 814 32.75 -23.17 -4.82
CA ASP A 814 31.39 -23.54 -5.27
C ASP A 814 31.06 -23.06 -6.69
N GLY A 815 32.02 -22.43 -7.40
CA GLY A 815 31.86 -22.00 -8.78
C GLY A 815 31.13 -20.67 -8.96
N PHE A 816 30.83 -19.95 -7.87
CA PHE A 816 30.27 -18.61 -7.93
C PHE A 816 31.33 -17.55 -7.66
N THR A 817 31.31 -16.45 -8.41
CA THR A 817 31.98 -15.22 -8.00
C THR A 817 31.10 -14.50 -6.99
N TYR A 818 31.63 -14.22 -5.81
CA TYR A 818 30.95 -13.42 -4.79
C TYR A 818 31.32 -11.95 -4.93
N ILE A 819 30.31 -11.10 -4.94
CA ILE A 819 30.42 -9.65 -5.00
C ILE A 819 29.99 -9.10 -3.67
N TYR A 820 30.90 -8.40 -3.00
CA TYR A 820 30.64 -7.78 -1.72
C TYR A 820 30.41 -6.28 -1.91
N GLY A 821 29.50 -5.71 -1.13
CA GLY A 821 29.17 -4.30 -1.20
C GLY A 821 28.75 -3.74 0.14
N VAL A 822 28.60 -2.41 0.20
CA VAL A 822 28.30 -1.68 1.43
C VAL A 822 27.03 -0.86 1.28
N ASP A 823 26.14 -1.03 2.25
CA ASP A 823 25.07 -0.11 2.60
C ASP A 823 25.68 0.97 3.51
N ASP A 824 26.00 2.12 2.91
CA ASP A 824 26.92 3.10 3.50
C ASP A 824 26.26 3.99 4.56
N SER A 825 27.06 4.43 5.52
CA SER A 825 26.65 5.25 6.66
C SER A 825 27.90 5.94 7.24
N PRO A 826 27.79 7.12 7.88
CA PRO A 826 28.96 7.77 8.49
C PRO A 826 29.75 6.87 9.46
N ILE A 827 29.04 6.01 10.19
CA ILE A 827 29.58 4.96 11.07
C ILE A 827 28.71 3.71 11.00
N ASN A 828 29.24 2.58 11.47
CA ASN A 828 28.57 1.29 11.59
C ASN A 828 27.99 0.79 10.25
N LYS A 829 28.76 0.94 9.17
CA LYS A 829 28.36 0.56 7.80
C LYS A 829 28.08 -0.94 7.72
N GLN A 830 27.25 -1.33 6.76
CA GLN A 830 26.68 -2.68 6.74
C GLN A 830 27.03 -3.42 5.45
N MET A 831 27.48 -4.67 5.59
CA MET A 831 27.87 -5.54 4.49
C MET A 831 26.65 -6.15 3.81
N ARG A 832 26.67 -6.12 2.47
CA ARG A 832 25.79 -6.83 1.56
C ARG A 832 26.60 -7.81 0.72
N ILE A 833 25.97 -8.91 0.31
CA ILE A 833 26.59 -9.94 -0.52
C ILE A 833 25.67 -10.28 -1.70
N ALA A 834 26.26 -10.32 -2.88
CA ALA A 834 25.69 -10.88 -4.10
C ALA A 834 26.63 -11.95 -4.67
N ARG A 835 26.17 -12.70 -5.67
CA ARG A 835 26.99 -13.63 -6.44
C ARG A 835 26.50 -13.78 -7.87
N VAL A 836 27.39 -14.19 -8.76
CA VAL A 836 27.09 -14.66 -10.12
C VAL A 836 27.73 -16.03 -10.30
N TYR A 837 27.11 -16.90 -11.10
CA TYR A 837 27.76 -18.16 -11.46
C TYR A 837 28.86 -17.90 -12.50
N GLY A 838 30.04 -18.49 -12.30
CA GLY A 838 31.23 -18.18 -13.11
C GLY A 838 31.84 -16.82 -12.73
N ASP A 839 32.57 -16.22 -13.67
CA ASP A 839 33.42 -15.03 -13.42
C ASP A 839 32.93 -13.75 -14.12
N ASP A 840 31.85 -13.79 -14.93
CA ASP A 840 31.37 -12.58 -15.61
C ASP A 840 30.32 -11.83 -14.80
N LEU A 841 30.68 -10.63 -14.32
CA LEU A 841 29.80 -9.75 -13.59
C LEU A 841 28.82 -8.99 -14.50
N ALA A 842 29.17 -8.81 -15.77
CA ALA A 842 28.43 -7.97 -16.71
C ALA A 842 27.19 -8.68 -17.27
N ASP A 843 27.35 -9.90 -17.77
CA ASP A 843 26.24 -10.69 -18.32
C ASP A 843 25.78 -11.83 -17.37
N GLY A 844 26.42 -11.95 -16.19
CA GLY A 844 26.07 -12.93 -15.16
C GLY A 844 24.70 -12.68 -14.52
N THR A 845 23.99 -13.75 -14.16
CA THR A 845 22.73 -13.63 -13.40
C THR A 845 23.02 -13.39 -11.92
N TRP A 846 22.81 -12.15 -11.47
CA TRP A 846 23.04 -11.76 -10.07
C TRP A 846 22.02 -12.41 -9.13
N GLN A 847 22.55 -12.95 -8.05
CA GLN A 847 21.80 -13.49 -6.92
C GLN A 847 22.23 -12.78 -5.64
N TYR A 848 21.29 -12.36 -4.82
CA TYR A 848 21.53 -11.60 -3.60
C TYR A 848 21.27 -12.43 -2.36
N HIS A 849 22.08 -12.21 -1.33
CA HIS A 849 22.01 -13.00 -0.12
C HIS A 849 20.87 -12.53 0.79
N THR A 850 20.04 -13.48 1.22
CA THR A 850 19.03 -13.29 2.27
C THR A 850 19.23 -14.36 3.36
N PRO A 851 18.64 -14.21 4.56
CA PRO A 851 18.66 -15.26 5.58
C PRO A 851 18.05 -16.59 5.13
N TRP A 852 17.23 -16.59 4.07
CA TRP A 852 16.42 -17.74 3.65
C TRP A 852 16.90 -18.38 2.34
N GLY A 853 17.90 -17.80 1.69
CA GLY A 853 18.38 -18.25 0.38
C GLY A 853 18.88 -17.11 -0.50
N TRP A 854 19.12 -17.46 -1.76
CA TRP A 854 19.53 -16.54 -2.81
C TRP A 854 18.31 -16.06 -3.58
N THR A 855 18.13 -14.74 -3.67
CA THR A 855 17.05 -14.07 -4.42
C THR A 855 17.60 -13.41 -5.68
N PHE A 856 16.80 -13.29 -6.74
CA PHE A 856 17.17 -12.50 -7.93
C PHE A 856 16.87 -11.00 -7.79
N ARG A 857 16.24 -10.57 -6.69
CA ARG A 857 15.84 -9.18 -6.48
C ARG A 857 16.78 -8.48 -5.50
N GLU A 858 17.46 -7.44 -5.98
CA GLU A 858 18.46 -6.69 -5.21
C GLU A 858 17.88 -6.11 -3.91
N GLN A 859 16.66 -5.56 -3.96
CA GLN A 859 15.98 -4.95 -2.81
C GLN A 859 15.65 -5.97 -1.70
N SER A 860 15.59 -7.26 -2.04
CA SER A 860 15.34 -8.36 -1.10
C SER A 860 16.61 -8.81 -0.37
N SER A 861 17.80 -8.34 -0.77
CA SER A 861 19.05 -8.57 -0.06
C SER A 861 18.93 -8.14 1.42
N ARG A 862 19.76 -8.66 2.32
CA ARG A 862 19.81 -8.24 3.74
C ARG A 862 21.24 -7.89 4.20
N ASN A 863 21.33 -6.98 5.16
CA ASN A 863 22.57 -6.62 5.84
C ASN A 863 23.02 -7.77 6.76
N LEU A 864 24.30 -8.17 6.66
CA LEU A 864 24.80 -9.41 7.31
C LEU A 864 25.82 -9.15 8.42
N LEU A 865 26.79 -8.27 8.18
CA LEU A 865 27.83 -7.88 9.14
C LEU A 865 27.90 -6.36 9.21
N THR A 866 27.96 -5.81 10.41
CA THR A 866 28.05 -4.36 10.65
C THR A 866 29.44 -3.95 11.12
N GLY A 867 29.76 -2.67 11.00
CA GLY A 867 31.07 -2.14 11.39
C GLY A 867 32.18 -2.44 10.38
N ILE A 868 31.81 -2.65 9.10
CA ILE A 868 32.73 -2.89 7.98
C ILE A 868 33.09 -1.58 7.27
N ALA A 869 34.27 -1.43 6.70
CA ALA A 869 34.63 -0.24 5.89
C ALA A 869 34.03 -0.30 4.47
N ASN A 870 34.10 0.80 3.69
CA ASN A 870 33.60 0.83 2.30
C ASN A 870 34.35 -0.14 1.40
N GLU A 871 35.60 -0.42 1.72
CA GLU A 871 36.45 -1.34 1.00
C GLU A 871 37.12 -2.29 2.00
N TYR A 872 37.16 -3.57 1.64
CA TYR A 872 37.66 -4.64 2.49
C TYR A 872 38.08 -5.84 1.64
N SER A 873 38.42 -6.96 2.26
CA SER A 873 38.79 -8.16 1.51
C SER A 873 38.19 -9.41 2.09
N VAL A 874 37.80 -10.32 1.19
CA VAL A 874 37.44 -11.71 1.52
C VAL A 874 38.33 -12.63 0.71
N THR A 875 39.09 -13.49 1.38
CA THR A 875 40.02 -14.42 0.73
C THR A 875 39.91 -15.81 1.37
N PRO A 876 40.11 -16.90 0.61
CA PRO A 876 40.31 -18.21 1.20
C PRO A 876 41.55 -18.20 2.10
N TRP A 877 41.46 -18.92 3.21
CA TRP A 877 42.56 -19.23 4.11
C TRP A 877 42.43 -20.68 4.57
N ARG A 878 43.35 -21.54 4.12
CA ARG A 878 43.27 -23.00 4.32
C ARG A 878 41.89 -23.54 3.88
N ASN A 879 41.15 -24.17 4.80
CA ASN A 879 39.82 -24.69 4.58
C ASN A 879 38.74 -23.79 5.22
N GLN A 880 38.91 -22.47 5.17
CA GLN A 880 37.95 -21.45 5.61
C GLN A 880 38.15 -20.14 4.81
N PHE A 881 37.38 -19.11 5.10
CA PHE A 881 37.50 -17.78 4.53
C PHE A 881 37.90 -16.77 5.61
N LEU A 882 38.78 -15.85 5.24
CA LEU A 882 39.22 -14.71 6.02
C LEU A 882 38.58 -13.46 5.44
N LEU A 883 37.89 -12.69 6.28
CA LEU A 883 37.49 -11.33 5.99
C LEU A 883 38.45 -10.40 6.75
N LEU A 884 38.99 -9.38 6.09
CA LEU A 884 39.78 -8.30 6.70
C LEU A 884 39.13 -6.95 6.41
N SER A 885 38.91 -6.12 7.42
CA SER A 885 38.38 -4.77 7.23
C SER A 885 38.79 -3.82 8.36
N GLN A 886 38.83 -2.52 8.05
CA GLN A 886 38.88 -1.48 9.06
C GLN A 886 37.55 -1.47 9.85
N ASP A 887 37.65 -1.19 11.15
CA ASP A 887 36.49 -0.97 12.01
C ASP A 887 35.77 0.32 11.63
N SER A 888 34.52 0.23 11.18
CA SER A 888 33.71 1.42 10.91
C SER A 888 32.76 1.79 12.04
N THR A 889 32.82 1.12 13.21
CA THR A 889 31.99 1.52 14.37
C THR A 889 32.33 2.93 14.88
N GLU A 890 33.53 3.41 14.57
CA GLU A 890 33.98 4.78 14.75
C GLU A 890 34.38 5.38 13.40
N ALA A 891 34.19 6.68 13.23
CA ALA A 891 34.61 7.37 12.01
C ALA A 891 36.13 7.29 11.87
N PHE A 892 36.61 6.77 10.74
CA PHE A 892 38.03 6.61 10.42
C PHE A 892 38.84 5.89 11.53
N SER A 893 38.27 4.85 12.14
CA SER A 893 38.95 4.08 13.19
C SER A 893 40.35 3.65 12.77
N GLY A 894 41.32 3.78 13.67
CA GLY A 894 42.68 3.26 13.49
C GLY A 894 42.77 1.73 13.57
N GLN A 895 41.66 1.01 13.75
CA GLN A 895 41.66 -0.43 13.99
C GLN A 895 41.33 -1.23 12.74
N ILE A 896 42.16 -2.23 12.42
CA ILE A 896 41.87 -3.28 11.43
C ILE A 896 41.53 -4.57 12.16
N ASN A 897 40.44 -5.22 11.77
CA ASN A 897 39.97 -6.48 12.33
C ASN A 897 39.84 -7.54 11.25
N ALA A 898 39.86 -8.80 11.69
CA ALA A 898 39.56 -9.95 10.86
C ALA A 898 38.43 -10.82 11.44
N TRP A 899 37.77 -11.55 10.54
CA TRP A 899 36.73 -12.52 10.85
C TRP A 899 36.93 -13.78 10.02
N THR A 900 36.38 -14.90 10.50
CA THR A 900 36.44 -16.19 9.79
C THR A 900 35.06 -16.75 9.49
N SER A 901 34.95 -17.49 8.39
CA SER A 901 33.74 -18.20 8.00
C SER A 901 34.08 -19.50 7.27
N CYS A 902 33.27 -20.54 7.42
CA CYS A 902 33.41 -21.75 6.61
C CYS A 902 32.92 -21.56 5.17
N SER A 903 32.09 -20.54 4.93
CA SER A 903 31.41 -20.24 3.68
C SER A 903 31.77 -18.83 3.19
N PRO A 904 31.88 -18.58 1.87
CA PRO A 904 32.21 -17.24 1.36
C PRO A 904 31.14 -16.19 1.70
N PHE A 905 29.91 -16.61 2.01
CA PHE A 905 28.81 -15.73 2.40
C PHE A 905 28.55 -15.69 3.92
N GLY A 906 29.44 -16.23 4.74
CA GLY A 906 29.29 -16.21 6.20
C GLY A 906 28.54 -17.40 6.79
N PRO A 907 28.15 -17.32 8.08
CA PRO A 907 28.35 -16.15 8.95
C PRO A 907 29.84 -15.91 9.24
N PHE A 908 30.28 -14.66 9.10
CA PHE A 908 31.62 -14.22 9.49
C PHE A 908 31.63 -13.93 10.99
N THR A 909 32.48 -14.64 11.72
CA THR A 909 32.52 -14.61 13.19
C THR A 909 33.95 -14.45 13.70
N GLN A 910 34.16 -14.54 15.01
CA GLN A 910 35.50 -14.46 15.63
C GLN A 910 36.22 -13.13 15.32
N LYS A 911 35.54 -11.99 15.51
CA LYS A 911 36.16 -10.66 15.35
C LYS A 911 37.45 -10.59 16.15
N THR A 912 38.57 -10.42 15.46
CA THR A 912 39.90 -10.44 16.04
C THR A 912 40.69 -9.22 15.58
N PRO A 913 41.22 -8.39 16.49
CA PRO A 913 42.12 -7.29 16.14
C PRO A 913 43.36 -7.80 15.39
N VAL A 914 43.70 -7.16 14.28
CA VAL A 914 44.88 -7.52 13.48
C VAL A 914 45.98 -6.48 13.58
N TYR A 915 45.65 -5.23 13.33
CA TYR A 915 46.62 -4.15 13.28
C TYR A 915 45.98 -2.82 13.71
N ARG A 916 46.77 -2.00 14.41
CA ARG A 916 46.40 -0.62 14.77
C ARG A 916 47.24 0.30 13.89
N MET A 917 46.57 1.00 12.97
CA MET A 917 47.19 2.00 12.08
C MET A 917 47.77 3.13 12.93
N PRO A 918 49.05 3.48 12.81
CA PRO A 918 49.71 4.46 13.65
C PRO A 918 49.45 5.91 13.23
N GLU A 919 49.01 6.17 12.00
CA GLU A 919 48.85 7.52 11.42
C GLU A 919 47.68 8.36 11.96
N PRO A 920 46.46 7.83 12.15
CA PRO A 920 45.29 8.67 12.34
C PRO A 920 45.22 9.36 13.71
N GLY A 921 44.73 10.60 13.71
CA GLY A 921 44.35 11.35 14.90
C GLY A 921 45.46 12.23 15.51
N PRO A 922 45.11 13.03 16.54
CA PRO A 922 46.01 14.05 17.12
C PRO A 922 47.29 13.48 17.75
N TYR A 923 47.27 12.21 18.13
CA TYR A 923 48.38 11.49 18.74
C TYR A 923 48.94 10.38 17.82
N GLY A 924 48.56 10.39 16.54
CA GLY A 924 49.12 9.52 15.53
C GLY A 924 50.55 9.90 15.17
N SER A 925 51.18 9.15 14.27
CA SER A 925 52.58 9.33 13.85
C SER A 925 52.87 10.71 13.24
N TYR A 926 51.83 11.37 12.71
CA TYR A 926 51.91 12.73 12.15
C TYR A 926 51.66 13.85 13.17
N TRP A 927 51.23 13.52 14.41
CA TRP A 927 50.83 14.49 15.43
C TRP A 927 49.84 15.55 14.92
N ASN A 928 48.93 15.13 14.04
CA ASN A 928 48.02 16.01 13.31
C ASN A 928 46.59 15.45 13.37
N PRO A 929 45.62 16.16 13.98
CA PRO A 929 44.25 15.69 14.10
C PRO A 929 43.53 15.51 12.75
N ASN A 930 44.03 16.10 11.67
CA ASN A 930 43.42 16.00 10.35
C ASN A 930 43.80 14.70 9.62
N VAL A 931 44.86 14.01 10.05
CA VAL A 931 45.30 12.78 9.38
C VAL A 931 44.35 11.63 9.76
N ILE A 932 43.90 10.92 8.74
CA ILE A 932 42.95 9.80 8.82
C ILE A 932 43.51 8.60 8.07
N SER A 933 43.01 7.42 8.41
CA SER A 933 43.32 6.17 7.72
C SER A 933 42.03 5.43 7.37
N TYR A 934 42.03 4.69 6.25
CA TYR A 934 40.83 3.99 5.79
C TYR A 934 41.13 2.84 4.84
N ASN A 935 40.13 1.96 4.67
CA ASN A 935 40.05 0.91 3.64
C ASN A 935 41.23 -0.06 3.65
N ALA A 936 41.06 -1.24 4.26
CA ALA A 936 42.10 -2.25 4.38
C ALA A 936 41.93 -3.36 3.34
N HIS A 937 43.00 -3.67 2.60
CA HIS A 937 42.99 -4.65 1.51
C HIS A 937 43.97 -5.79 1.73
N VAL A 938 43.58 -7.01 1.39
CA VAL A 938 44.48 -8.16 1.29
C VAL A 938 44.90 -8.35 -0.17
N HIS A 939 46.21 -8.34 -0.41
CA HIS A 939 46.79 -8.62 -1.72
C HIS A 939 46.99 -10.12 -1.88
N ALA A 940 45.92 -10.82 -2.23
CA ALA A 940 45.88 -12.28 -2.22
C ALA A 940 46.95 -12.97 -3.10
N SER A 941 47.26 -12.37 -4.25
CA SER A 941 48.30 -12.88 -5.18
C SER A 941 49.73 -12.73 -4.66
N LEU A 942 49.90 -11.91 -3.61
CA LEU A 942 51.15 -11.64 -2.90
C LEU A 942 51.18 -12.27 -1.50
N SER A 943 50.12 -13.00 -1.15
CA SER A 943 49.97 -13.72 0.12
C SER A 943 50.21 -15.21 -0.09
N SER A 944 50.68 -15.92 0.93
CA SER A 944 50.91 -17.36 0.84
C SER A 944 50.81 -18.07 2.19
N GLY A 945 50.18 -19.24 2.20
CA GLY A 945 49.98 -20.04 3.41
C GLY A 945 49.20 -19.28 4.48
N ASP A 946 49.85 -19.04 5.62
CA ASP A 946 49.28 -18.25 6.72
C ASP A 946 49.80 -16.80 6.75
N THR A 947 50.57 -16.38 5.75
CA THR A 947 51.17 -15.05 5.64
C THR A 947 50.40 -14.21 4.63
N PHE A 948 49.87 -13.08 5.09
CA PHE A 948 49.08 -12.17 4.27
C PHE A 948 49.80 -10.84 4.11
N LEU A 949 49.83 -10.34 2.87
CA LEU A 949 50.21 -8.96 2.58
C LEU A 949 48.94 -8.12 2.50
N ALA A 950 48.89 -7.02 3.23
CA ALA A 950 47.78 -6.10 3.23
C ALA A 950 48.24 -4.65 3.11
N SER A 951 47.32 -3.79 2.68
CA SER A 951 47.52 -2.34 2.68
C SER A 951 46.32 -1.61 3.28
N TYR A 952 46.53 -0.33 3.60
CA TYR A 952 45.49 0.62 3.94
C TYR A 952 45.88 2.01 3.46
N ASN A 953 44.91 2.90 3.33
CA ASN A 953 45.12 4.27 2.85
C ASN A 953 45.29 5.25 4.01
N VAL A 954 46.09 6.28 3.80
CA VAL A 954 46.31 7.41 4.73
C VAL A 954 46.02 8.70 3.99
N ASN A 955 45.22 9.60 4.56
CA ASN A 955 44.79 10.86 3.94
C ASN A 955 44.72 11.98 5.01
N SER A 956 44.49 13.22 4.60
CA SER A 956 44.20 14.34 5.50
C SER A 956 42.87 15.00 5.19
N MET A 957 42.18 15.45 6.23
CA MET A 957 40.99 16.31 6.13
C MET A 957 41.32 17.78 5.77
N ASP A 958 42.61 18.12 5.66
CA ASP A 958 43.05 19.42 5.16
C ASP A 958 42.93 19.53 3.64
N THR A 959 41.89 20.24 3.20
CA THR A 959 41.56 20.44 1.77
C THR A 959 42.19 21.70 1.16
N ARG A 960 43.04 22.43 1.89
CA ARG A 960 43.62 23.70 1.41
C ARG A 960 44.64 23.47 0.30
N ILE A 961 44.46 24.19 -0.81
CA ILE A 961 45.46 24.30 -1.89
C ILE A 961 46.48 25.38 -1.51
N SER A 962 47.49 25.00 -0.74
CA SER A 962 48.57 25.90 -0.30
C SER A 962 49.85 25.13 0.04
N PRO A 963 51.04 25.76 0.02
CA PRO A 963 52.29 25.06 0.32
C PRO A 963 52.33 24.41 1.71
N ASP A 964 51.61 24.98 2.68
CA ASP A 964 51.49 24.46 4.05
C ASP A 964 50.33 23.47 4.23
N GLY A 965 49.55 23.23 3.17
CA GLY A 965 48.47 22.23 3.20
C GLY A 965 49.05 20.82 3.28
N ASP A 966 48.44 19.94 4.06
CA ASP A 966 49.01 18.63 4.39
C ASP A 966 49.44 17.82 3.15
N HIS A 967 48.57 17.76 2.13
CA HIS A 967 48.82 17.06 0.86
C HIS A 967 49.94 17.65 0.00
N TYR A 968 50.28 18.91 0.21
CA TYR A 968 51.28 19.64 -0.58
C TYR A 968 52.63 19.66 0.14
N ARG A 969 52.61 19.90 1.45
CA ARG A 969 53.81 19.90 2.30
C ARG A 969 54.41 18.50 2.44
N ASP A 970 53.58 17.48 2.62
CA ASP A 970 54.03 16.11 2.83
C ASP A 970 53.31 15.12 1.90
N PRO A 971 53.88 14.84 0.72
CA PRO A 971 53.33 13.86 -0.22
C PRO A 971 53.37 12.41 0.28
N GLY A 972 53.93 12.14 1.45
CA GLY A 972 53.78 10.87 2.15
C GLY A 972 52.35 10.64 2.67
N ILE A 973 51.57 11.72 2.86
CA ILE A 973 50.12 11.68 3.05
C ILE A 973 49.45 11.45 1.68
N TYR A 974 48.37 10.68 1.65
CA TYR A 974 47.73 10.20 0.42
C TYR A 974 48.54 9.12 -0.32
N ARG A 975 49.12 8.20 0.44
CA ARG A 975 49.78 6.99 -0.07
C ARG A 975 49.36 5.77 0.74
N PRO A 976 49.25 4.60 0.12
CA PRO A 976 49.04 3.36 0.86
C PRO A 976 50.22 3.05 1.78
N ARG A 977 49.92 2.35 2.87
CA ARG A 977 50.90 1.70 3.75
C ARG A 977 50.74 0.21 3.63
N PHE A 978 51.85 -0.52 3.57
CA PHE A 978 51.84 -1.98 3.46
C PHE A 978 52.32 -2.62 4.75
N PHE A 979 51.60 -3.67 5.16
CA PHE A 979 51.98 -4.50 6.29
C PHE A 979 51.75 -5.97 5.94
N ARG A 980 52.57 -6.82 6.55
CA ARG A 980 52.45 -8.28 6.48
C ARG A 980 52.03 -8.79 7.83
N PHE A 981 51.10 -9.72 7.87
CA PHE A 981 50.71 -10.40 9.11
C PHE A 981 50.68 -11.90 8.92
N VAL A 982 51.02 -12.63 9.99
CA VAL A 982 51.03 -14.09 10.01
C VAL A 982 49.94 -14.57 10.95
N LEU A 983 49.08 -15.46 10.46
CA LEU A 983 48.04 -16.12 11.24
C LEU A 983 48.52 -17.47 11.81
N GLY A 984 48.05 -17.83 13.00
CA GLY A 984 48.36 -19.08 13.70
C GLY A 984 47.14 -19.88 14.12
#